data_AF-A0A1W9RSL5-F1
#
_entry.id   AF-A0A1W9RSL5-F1
#
_cell.length_a   1.000
_cell.length_b   1.000
_cell.length_c   1.000
_cell.angle_alpha   90.00
_cell.angle_beta   90.00
_cell.angle_gamma   90.00
#
_symmetry.space_group_name_H-M   'P 1'
#
loop_
_entity.id
_entity.type
_entity.pdbx_description
1 polymer ?
#
loop_
_entity_poly.entity_id
_entity_poly.type
_entity_poly.pdbx_seq_one_letter_code
_entity_poly.pdbx_strand_id
1 'polypeptide(L)'
;MQDNIFLNFRKIVNQKGESPALFFKKNNEYQYLSYKNLYEKAITLGNLLLKKGINPQDKVAILLENNPFWPISFMGIMYTKAVAVPLNYLASDEELNYLLTHSESKILLTTFNLYSKAKKIIKNLDCQIIILEEDLFEKELDTEINMDFSDIEKDKVALLVYTSGTTRTPKGVMLTHHNLLSNMRSLLKLNILKPTDCFISVLPLYHSYPFLTNLLLPLLSGAKVSCPSQLEAEAILECIQKTGVTIFVGVPRLFSLFHEKISLQLKKHPLWFLINPLLNIFLPLRKWNINLAKILLSPLHKKFSKVRLFISGGAKLDIKVAKDFYRWGFTLLEGYGLTEASPVVSFNLPHKFKFGSVGLPIPGVEVKIKNPQNQRWGEILVKGENIMLGYYKEEDLTKEVIKDGWLHTKDLGFIDKQGFLFIQGRSNETITLSSGKKINPEEIEALYLRSPFIKEICILLPEKIERLSAVIFPDYEYFKSQKVTQIKEKIRWEIENISKKLPPYQRIHQYVITSEPLPKTTLGKLKRFQIEEKFYTLFESSQKLKRELPQDKEILSHPLCQKALTYLSQKLKREIHLDDHLELDLGLDSLEQIELFLGFQKATGIKISDEDALGIFTVRDALRKLYELSIQKKLPSQAVSTQWEEILSQIPPEVKRLIPLKQNFLEKMVNFILSLFLIILTKVFFLLKVEGKNNLPREGPYILCPNHNSYLDGLIVASSCSPFLVQKIYFLGYSKYFKHPLLRPFVKLFRLISIDPVLQLIESMQACSYILKNSKILCLFPEGARSPDGKIQSFKKGIGILVKELGVDVLPVYIKGTYEAWSRYRLFPRPYRVKIVFGKKISAYELIEKDLETQELYQIIAEKLRDKLIQLSENV
;
A
#
# COMPACT_ATOMS: atom_id res chain seq x y z
N MET A 1 -4.75 -3.68 -45.59
CA MET A 1 -5.88 -2.89 -45.05
C MET A 1 -5.84 -1.53 -45.72
N GLN A 2 -6.96 -1.08 -46.29
CA GLN A 2 -7.11 0.29 -46.81
C GLN A 2 -7.05 1.31 -45.65
N ASP A 3 -6.86 2.60 -45.89
CA ASP A 3 -6.84 3.66 -44.85
C ASP A 3 -8.26 4.15 -44.47
N ASN A 4 -9.24 3.24 -44.40
CA ASN A 4 -10.62 3.54 -44.04
C ASN A 4 -11.17 2.44 -43.12
N ILE A 5 -11.54 2.82 -41.89
CA ILE A 5 -11.97 1.87 -40.85
C ILE A 5 -13.25 1.14 -41.27
N PHE A 6 -14.25 1.86 -41.79
CA PHE A 6 -15.53 1.29 -42.17
C PHE A 6 -15.40 0.31 -43.34
N LEU A 7 -14.58 0.63 -44.35
CA LEU A 7 -14.33 -0.29 -45.48
C LEU A 7 -13.63 -1.58 -45.04
N ASN A 8 -12.65 -1.49 -44.13
CA ASN A 8 -12.04 -2.70 -43.57
C ASN A 8 -13.07 -3.50 -42.75
N PHE A 9 -13.96 -2.83 -42.00
CA PHE A 9 -15.04 -3.50 -41.29
C PHE A 9 -15.99 -4.22 -42.25
N ARG A 10 -16.48 -3.54 -43.30
CA ARG A 10 -17.33 -4.12 -44.37
C ARG A 10 -16.68 -5.35 -44.98
N LYS A 11 -15.37 -5.30 -45.27
CA LYS A 11 -14.63 -6.45 -45.78
C LYS A 11 -14.66 -7.64 -44.82
N ILE A 12 -14.48 -7.41 -43.52
CA ILE A 12 -14.56 -8.49 -42.51
C ILE A 12 -16.00 -9.01 -42.40
N VAL A 13 -17.01 -8.15 -42.44
CA VAL A 13 -18.42 -8.54 -42.41
C VAL A 13 -18.74 -9.47 -43.58
N ASN A 14 -18.29 -9.15 -44.79
CA ASN A 14 -18.46 -10.02 -45.96
C ASN A 14 -17.78 -11.39 -45.81
N GLN A 15 -16.69 -11.47 -45.03
CA GLN A 15 -15.98 -12.72 -44.78
C GLN A 15 -16.58 -13.53 -43.62
N LYS A 16 -17.14 -12.87 -42.61
CA LYS A 16 -17.57 -13.49 -41.35
C LYS A 16 -19.08 -13.70 -41.26
N GLY A 17 -19.87 -12.86 -41.94
CA GLY A 17 -21.34 -12.95 -42.02
C GLY A 17 -21.98 -13.15 -40.65
N GLU A 18 -22.62 -14.30 -40.46
CA GLU A 18 -23.33 -14.66 -39.22
C GLU A 18 -22.41 -15.11 -38.07
N SER A 19 -21.09 -15.07 -38.24
CA SER A 19 -20.15 -15.38 -37.16
C SER A 19 -20.32 -14.39 -35.99
N PRO A 20 -20.19 -14.84 -34.73
CA PRO A 20 -20.24 -13.94 -33.57
C PRO A 20 -19.15 -12.87 -33.63
N ALA A 21 -19.56 -11.61 -33.49
CA ALA A 21 -18.66 -10.46 -33.36
C ALA A 21 -18.52 -10.03 -31.89
N LEU A 22 -19.64 -9.94 -31.18
CA LEU A 22 -19.72 -9.44 -29.81
C LEU A 22 -20.62 -10.30 -28.94
N PHE A 23 -20.12 -10.79 -27.80
CA PHE A 23 -20.92 -11.43 -26.76
C PHE A 23 -21.27 -10.44 -25.66
N PHE A 24 -22.50 -10.52 -25.15
CA PHE A 24 -23.00 -9.69 -24.05
C PHE A 24 -24.09 -10.45 -23.27
N LYS A 25 -24.37 -10.02 -22.03
CA LYS A 25 -25.38 -10.66 -21.18
C LYS A 25 -26.72 -9.91 -21.30
N LYS A 26 -27.81 -10.61 -21.63
CA LYS A 26 -29.19 -10.11 -21.67
C LYS A 26 -30.09 -11.13 -20.99
N ASN A 27 -30.98 -10.70 -20.09
CA ASN A 27 -31.88 -11.58 -19.33
C ASN A 27 -31.16 -12.75 -18.64
N ASN A 28 -30.01 -12.48 -18.02
CA ASN A 28 -29.11 -13.47 -17.40
C ASN A 28 -28.46 -14.52 -18.32
N GLU A 29 -28.68 -14.46 -19.62
CA GLU A 29 -28.05 -15.35 -20.60
C GLU A 29 -27.04 -14.59 -21.47
N TYR A 30 -25.98 -15.28 -21.89
CA TYR A 30 -25.02 -14.71 -22.85
C TYR A 30 -25.55 -14.89 -24.27
N GLN A 31 -25.79 -13.77 -24.94
CA GLN A 31 -26.16 -13.69 -26.34
C GLN A 31 -25.01 -13.10 -27.15
N TYR A 32 -25.16 -13.05 -28.47
CA TYR A 32 -24.18 -12.41 -29.34
C TYR A 32 -24.82 -11.59 -30.46
N LEU A 33 -24.12 -10.55 -30.90
CA LEU A 33 -24.33 -9.91 -32.20
C LEU A 33 -23.41 -10.57 -33.21
N SER A 34 -23.96 -10.99 -34.36
CA SER A 34 -23.14 -11.41 -35.49
C SER A 34 -22.45 -10.22 -36.15
N TYR A 35 -21.42 -10.47 -36.96
CA TYR A 35 -20.78 -9.42 -37.75
C TYR A 35 -21.80 -8.71 -38.66
N LYS A 36 -22.70 -9.47 -39.27
CA LYS A 36 -23.79 -8.94 -40.09
C LYS A 36 -24.75 -8.06 -39.30
N ASN A 37 -25.26 -8.52 -38.15
CA ASN A 37 -26.19 -7.71 -37.36
C ASN A 37 -25.53 -6.44 -36.81
N LEU A 38 -24.25 -6.52 -36.42
CA LEU A 38 -23.50 -5.35 -36.00
C LEU A 38 -23.36 -4.32 -37.14
N TYR A 39 -23.13 -4.80 -38.37
CA TYR A 39 -23.03 -3.97 -39.57
C TYR A 39 -24.36 -3.29 -39.92
N GLU A 40 -25.45 -4.05 -39.94
CA GLU A 40 -26.80 -3.54 -40.20
C GLU A 40 -27.18 -2.44 -39.19
N LYS A 41 -27.02 -2.72 -37.89
CA LYS A 41 -27.29 -1.72 -36.84
C LYS A 41 -26.41 -0.46 -36.98
N ALA A 42 -25.15 -0.63 -37.39
CA ALA A 42 -24.25 0.50 -37.63
C ALA A 42 -24.70 1.36 -38.83
N ILE A 43 -25.19 0.75 -39.92
CA ILE A 43 -25.76 1.47 -41.07
C ILE A 43 -27.02 2.20 -40.67
N THR A 44 -27.95 1.56 -39.94
CA THR A 44 -29.18 2.20 -39.46
C THR A 44 -28.87 3.46 -38.65
N LEU A 45 -27.93 3.36 -37.70
CA LEU A 45 -27.49 4.52 -36.94
C LEU A 45 -26.82 5.58 -37.82
N GLY A 46 -25.97 5.16 -38.75
CA GLY A 46 -25.30 6.04 -39.70
C GLY A 46 -26.28 6.84 -40.56
N ASN A 47 -27.28 6.18 -41.13
CA ASN A 47 -28.34 6.83 -41.90
C ASN A 47 -29.17 7.79 -41.04
N LEU A 48 -29.44 7.45 -39.78
CA LEU A 48 -30.07 8.36 -38.83
C LEU A 48 -29.21 9.61 -38.57
N LEU A 49 -27.89 9.45 -38.38
CA LEU A 49 -26.98 10.58 -38.21
C LEU A 49 -26.98 11.51 -39.42
N LEU A 50 -26.97 10.97 -40.64
CA LEU A 50 -27.10 11.75 -41.88
C LEU A 50 -28.44 12.50 -41.95
N LYS A 51 -29.56 11.83 -41.65
CA LYS A 51 -30.90 12.44 -41.57
C LYS A 51 -30.97 13.56 -40.53
N LYS A 52 -30.12 13.51 -39.48
CA LYS A 52 -29.98 14.54 -38.44
C LYS A 52 -28.97 15.63 -38.77
N GLY A 53 -28.41 15.64 -39.98
CA GLY A 53 -27.54 16.71 -40.49
C GLY A 53 -26.07 16.56 -40.15
N ILE A 54 -25.60 15.35 -39.79
CA ILE A 54 -24.16 15.07 -39.66
C ILE A 54 -23.53 15.03 -41.04
N ASN A 55 -22.47 15.83 -41.21
CA ASN A 55 -21.61 15.84 -42.39
C ASN A 55 -20.26 15.19 -42.07
N PRO A 56 -19.46 14.83 -43.10
CA PRO A 56 -18.09 14.39 -42.90
C PRO A 56 -17.31 15.36 -42.01
N GLN A 57 -16.51 14.81 -41.09
CA GLN A 57 -15.71 15.53 -40.08
C GLN A 57 -16.49 16.32 -39.00
N ASP A 58 -17.83 16.29 -38.99
CA ASP A 58 -18.58 16.70 -37.80
C ASP A 58 -18.29 15.78 -36.62
N LYS A 59 -18.39 16.30 -35.39
CA LYS A 59 -18.09 15.53 -34.17
C LYS A 59 -19.36 14.94 -33.58
N VAL A 60 -19.35 13.64 -33.33
CA VAL A 60 -20.41 12.90 -32.65
C VAL A 60 -19.86 12.34 -31.33
N ALA A 61 -20.40 12.82 -30.22
CA ALA A 61 -20.01 12.39 -28.89
C ALA A 61 -20.68 11.08 -28.48
N ILE A 62 -19.95 10.27 -27.71
CA ILE A 62 -20.40 8.93 -27.29
C ILE A 62 -20.29 8.84 -25.78
N LEU A 63 -21.44 8.83 -25.11
CA LEU A 63 -21.58 8.73 -23.66
C LEU A 63 -22.27 7.41 -23.32
N LEU A 64 -21.49 6.32 -23.33
CA LEU A 64 -21.99 4.96 -23.14
C LEU A 64 -21.10 4.19 -22.16
N GLU A 65 -21.70 3.27 -21.41
CA GLU A 65 -20.95 2.20 -20.76
C GLU A 65 -20.43 1.18 -21.80
N ASN A 66 -19.62 0.21 -21.36
CA ASN A 66 -19.17 -0.90 -22.21
C ASN A 66 -20.34 -1.85 -22.53
N ASN A 67 -21.12 -1.52 -23.56
CA ASN A 67 -22.29 -2.27 -23.99
C ASN A 67 -22.29 -2.48 -25.52
N PRO A 68 -23.23 -3.26 -26.09
CA PRO A 68 -23.30 -3.50 -27.53
C PRO A 68 -23.51 -2.26 -28.40
N PHE A 69 -24.11 -1.20 -27.86
CA PHE A 69 -24.31 0.05 -28.58
C PHE A 69 -23.01 0.79 -28.85
N TRP A 70 -21.93 0.49 -28.13
CA TRP A 70 -20.64 1.12 -28.37
C TRP A 70 -20.08 0.75 -29.76
N PRO A 71 -19.77 -0.51 -30.12
CA PRO A 71 -19.31 -0.81 -31.48
C PRO A 71 -20.30 -0.37 -32.58
N ILE A 72 -21.61 -0.41 -32.33
CA ILE A 72 -22.63 0.13 -33.25
C ILE A 72 -22.41 1.63 -33.49
N SER A 73 -22.28 2.40 -32.40
CA SER A 73 -22.04 3.85 -32.42
C SER A 73 -20.79 4.20 -33.19
N PHE A 74 -19.67 3.55 -32.86
CA PHE A 74 -18.40 3.83 -33.51
C PHE A 74 -18.47 3.56 -35.01
N MET A 75 -18.96 2.39 -35.41
CA MET A 75 -19.03 2.02 -36.83
C MET A 75 -20.04 2.88 -37.61
N GLY A 76 -21.16 3.26 -36.99
CA GLY A 76 -22.13 4.18 -37.60
C GLY A 76 -21.57 5.59 -37.81
N ILE A 77 -20.74 6.09 -36.90
CA ILE A 77 -20.02 7.37 -37.08
C ILE A 77 -18.95 7.25 -38.18
N MET A 78 -18.23 6.13 -38.24
CA MET A 78 -17.25 5.89 -39.32
C MET A 78 -17.92 5.77 -40.68
N TYR A 79 -19.13 5.22 -40.74
CA TYR A 79 -19.94 5.18 -41.97
C TYR A 79 -20.23 6.59 -42.49
N THR A 80 -20.58 7.55 -41.62
CA THR A 80 -20.84 8.94 -42.02
C THR A 80 -19.58 9.79 -42.25
N LYS A 81 -18.38 9.21 -42.10
CA LYS A 81 -17.08 9.91 -42.15
C LYS A 81 -16.93 11.02 -41.10
N ALA A 82 -17.73 10.97 -40.05
CA ALA A 82 -17.69 11.88 -38.92
C ALA A 82 -16.61 11.45 -37.91
N VAL A 83 -16.34 12.32 -36.93
CA VAL A 83 -15.36 12.09 -35.87
C VAL A 83 -16.06 11.58 -34.61
N ALA A 84 -15.62 10.44 -34.10
CA ALA A 84 -16.10 9.94 -32.81
C ALA A 84 -15.40 10.67 -31.65
N VAL A 85 -16.18 11.14 -30.68
CA VAL A 85 -15.70 11.79 -29.45
C VAL A 85 -16.13 10.96 -28.24
N PRO A 86 -15.34 9.97 -27.82
CA PRO A 86 -15.68 9.17 -26.66
C PRO A 86 -15.59 9.99 -25.36
N LEU A 87 -16.63 9.91 -24.54
CA LEU A 87 -16.71 10.61 -23.25
C LEU A 87 -16.70 9.63 -22.08
N ASN A 88 -16.06 10.03 -20.99
CA ASN A 88 -16.08 9.26 -19.74
C ASN A 88 -17.44 9.44 -19.05
N TYR A 89 -18.30 8.43 -19.09
CA TYR A 89 -19.62 8.47 -18.45
C TYR A 89 -19.58 8.69 -16.92
N LEU A 90 -18.43 8.42 -16.28
CA LEU A 90 -18.18 8.67 -14.86
C LEU A 90 -17.64 10.07 -14.55
N ALA A 91 -17.33 10.90 -15.57
CA ALA A 91 -16.85 12.27 -15.38
C ALA A 91 -17.93 13.17 -14.76
N SER A 92 -17.53 14.31 -14.19
CA SER A 92 -18.48 15.29 -13.65
C SER A 92 -19.28 15.94 -14.77
N ASP A 93 -20.43 16.51 -14.43
CA ASP A 93 -21.27 17.22 -15.40
C ASP A 93 -20.54 18.42 -16.02
N GLU A 94 -19.72 19.11 -15.21
CA GLU A 94 -18.88 20.24 -15.65
C GLU A 94 -17.80 19.80 -16.63
N GLU A 95 -17.10 18.70 -16.33
CA GLU A 95 -16.07 18.14 -17.22
C GLU A 95 -16.70 17.72 -18.55
N LEU A 96 -17.84 17.03 -18.53
CA LEU A 96 -18.53 16.60 -19.74
C LEU A 96 -19.05 17.77 -20.58
N ASN A 97 -19.62 18.80 -19.93
CA ASN A 97 -20.06 20.01 -20.62
C ASN A 97 -18.86 20.73 -21.29
N TYR A 98 -17.74 20.88 -20.58
CA TYR A 98 -16.50 21.43 -21.15
C TYR A 98 -16.05 20.62 -22.36
N LEU A 99 -15.99 19.29 -22.24
CA LEU A 99 -15.53 18.42 -23.33
C LEU A 99 -16.41 18.53 -24.58
N LEU A 100 -17.75 18.53 -24.41
CA LEU A 100 -18.72 18.69 -25.49
C LEU A 100 -18.60 20.05 -26.19
N THR A 101 -18.41 21.10 -25.39
CA THR A 101 -18.21 22.47 -25.89
C THR A 101 -16.91 22.56 -26.67
N HIS A 102 -15.82 22.04 -26.09
CA HIS A 102 -14.50 22.09 -26.71
C HIS A 102 -14.45 21.30 -28.03
N SER A 103 -15.06 20.11 -28.08
CA SER A 103 -15.12 19.28 -29.30
C SER A 103 -16.10 19.80 -30.34
N GLU A 104 -17.02 20.70 -29.98
CA GLU A 104 -18.11 21.18 -30.84
C GLU A 104 -18.94 20.01 -31.35
N SER A 105 -19.31 19.10 -30.44
CA SER A 105 -20.09 17.92 -30.78
C SER A 105 -21.53 18.28 -31.12
N LYS A 106 -21.96 17.96 -32.35
CA LYS A 106 -23.33 18.22 -32.84
C LYS A 106 -24.37 17.25 -32.29
N ILE A 107 -23.96 16.00 -32.06
CA ILE A 107 -24.82 14.94 -31.56
C ILE A 107 -24.14 14.22 -30.40
N LEU A 108 -24.90 13.89 -29.37
CA LEU A 108 -24.54 13.05 -28.23
C LEU A 108 -25.34 11.74 -28.26
N LEU A 109 -24.64 10.62 -28.47
CA LEU A 109 -25.19 9.28 -28.37
C LEU A 109 -25.15 8.80 -26.91
N THR A 110 -26.28 8.34 -26.39
CA THR A 110 -26.42 7.89 -24.98
C THR A 110 -27.42 6.75 -24.84
N THR A 111 -27.45 6.06 -23.70
CA THR A 111 -28.53 5.14 -23.33
C THR A 111 -29.57 5.83 -22.45
N PHE A 112 -30.73 5.20 -22.26
CA PHE A 112 -31.79 5.69 -21.36
C PHE A 112 -31.29 5.93 -19.93
N ASN A 113 -30.45 5.04 -19.40
CA ASN A 113 -29.87 5.15 -18.05
C ASN A 113 -29.03 6.42 -17.86
N LEU A 114 -28.39 6.90 -18.93
CA LEU A 114 -27.54 8.08 -18.91
C LEU A 114 -28.26 9.33 -19.45
N TYR A 115 -29.52 9.21 -19.87
CA TYR A 115 -30.27 10.31 -20.51
C TYR A 115 -30.47 11.52 -19.59
N SER A 116 -30.79 11.29 -18.31
CA SER A 116 -30.96 12.39 -17.33
C SER A 116 -29.68 13.23 -17.21
N LYS A 117 -28.53 12.56 -17.16
CA LYS A 117 -27.20 13.18 -17.15
C LYS A 117 -26.92 13.90 -18.46
N ALA A 118 -27.14 13.23 -19.60
CA ALA A 118 -26.99 13.81 -20.94
C ALA A 118 -27.79 15.11 -21.10
N LYS A 119 -29.08 15.11 -20.70
CA LYS A 119 -29.95 16.28 -20.77
C LYS A 119 -29.45 17.45 -19.92
N LYS A 120 -28.86 17.16 -18.75
CA LYS A 120 -28.29 18.19 -17.86
C LYS A 120 -27.05 18.84 -18.47
N ILE A 121 -26.13 18.04 -19.04
CA ILE A 121 -24.86 18.56 -19.59
C ILE A 121 -25.04 19.34 -20.90
N ILE A 122 -26.09 19.08 -21.69
CA ILE A 122 -26.34 19.80 -22.95
C ILE A 122 -27.21 21.06 -22.81
N LYS A 123 -27.71 21.40 -21.62
CA LYS A 123 -28.78 22.40 -21.42
C LYS A 123 -28.54 23.76 -22.12
N ASN A 124 -27.26 24.13 -22.32
CA ASN A 124 -26.84 25.37 -22.97
C ASN A 124 -25.96 25.14 -24.21
N LEU A 125 -26.05 23.97 -24.84
CA LEU A 125 -25.25 23.59 -26.00
C LEU A 125 -26.16 23.28 -27.18
N ASP A 126 -25.75 23.66 -28.39
CA ASP A 126 -26.40 23.24 -29.64
C ASP A 126 -25.98 21.80 -29.98
N CYS A 127 -26.42 20.86 -29.15
CA CYS A 127 -26.08 19.44 -29.24
C CYS A 127 -27.35 18.59 -29.11
N GLN A 128 -27.66 17.79 -30.11
CA GLN A 128 -28.83 16.91 -30.10
C GLN A 128 -28.52 15.60 -29.38
N ILE A 129 -29.48 15.06 -28.63
CA ILE A 129 -29.34 13.73 -27.99
C ILE A 129 -30.03 12.68 -28.86
N ILE A 130 -29.35 11.56 -29.09
CA ILE A 130 -29.96 10.32 -29.59
C ILE A 130 -29.83 9.26 -28.51
N ILE A 131 -30.97 8.69 -28.11
CA ILE A 131 -31.03 7.58 -27.18
C ILE A 131 -30.92 6.27 -27.98
N LEU A 132 -29.98 5.42 -27.59
CA LEU A 132 -29.77 4.11 -28.19
C LEU A 132 -30.51 3.04 -27.38
N GLU A 133 -31.47 2.40 -28.03
CA GLU A 133 -32.29 1.32 -27.52
C GLU A 133 -32.57 0.31 -28.64
N GLU A 134 -33.07 -0.89 -28.30
CA GLU A 134 -33.23 -1.96 -29.30
C GLU A 134 -34.26 -1.58 -30.38
N ASP A 135 -35.38 -0.99 -29.99
CA ASP A 135 -36.46 -0.53 -30.87
C ASP A 135 -35.99 0.44 -31.98
N LEU A 136 -34.91 1.20 -31.72
CA LEU A 136 -34.29 2.08 -32.71
C LEU A 136 -33.80 1.31 -33.94
N PHE A 137 -33.43 0.05 -33.74
CA PHE A 137 -32.86 -0.84 -34.74
C PHE A 137 -33.86 -1.89 -35.26
N GLU A 138 -35.08 -1.91 -34.73
CA GLU A 138 -36.15 -2.84 -35.15
C GLU A 138 -37.07 -2.26 -36.24
N LYS A 139 -37.08 -0.93 -36.41
CA LYS A 139 -37.80 -0.26 -37.51
C LYS A 139 -36.98 -0.38 -38.79
N GLU A 140 -37.54 -1.02 -39.82
CA GLU A 140 -37.01 -1.32 -41.17
C GLU A 140 -35.48 -1.27 -41.32
N LEU A 141 -34.87 -2.42 -41.66
CA LEU A 141 -33.44 -2.51 -41.98
C LEU A 141 -33.07 -1.53 -43.10
N ASP A 142 -32.54 -0.40 -42.68
CA ASP A 142 -32.03 0.66 -43.56
C ASP A 142 -30.91 0.06 -44.44
N THR A 143 -31.04 0.21 -45.76
CA THR A 143 -30.00 -0.24 -46.69
C THR A 143 -28.84 0.74 -46.71
N GLU A 144 -27.66 0.23 -47.05
CA GLU A 144 -26.50 1.07 -47.23
C GLU A 144 -26.74 2.06 -48.38
N ILE A 145 -26.59 3.35 -48.10
CA ILE A 145 -26.67 4.38 -49.12
C ILE A 145 -25.37 4.32 -49.93
N ASN A 146 -25.45 4.49 -51.25
CA ASN A 146 -24.28 4.51 -52.12
C ASN A 146 -23.43 5.77 -51.88
N MET A 147 -22.62 5.75 -50.82
CA MET A 147 -21.66 6.79 -50.49
C MET A 147 -20.30 6.44 -51.06
N ASP A 148 -19.65 7.41 -51.69
CA ASP A 148 -18.28 7.25 -52.13
C ASP A 148 -17.34 7.21 -50.92
N PHE A 149 -16.55 6.16 -50.77
CA PHE A 149 -15.54 6.01 -49.72
C PHE A 149 -14.10 6.05 -50.25
N SER A 150 -13.92 6.31 -51.55
CA SER A 150 -12.62 6.40 -52.21
C SER A 150 -11.81 7.64 -51.79
N ASP A 151 -12.50 8.69 -51.32
CA ASP A 151 -11.93 10.00 -50.97
C ASP A 151 -11.53 10.19 -49.49
N ILE A 152 -11.41 9.15 -48.66
CA ILE A 152 -10.90 9.37 -47.28
C ILE A 152 -9.38 9.56 -47.33
N GLU A 153 -8.97 10.83 -47.34
CA GLU A 153 -7.59 11.26 -47.20
C GLU A 153 -6.99 10.77 -45.86
N LYS A 154 -5.69 10.46 -45.86
CA LYS A 154 -4.96 9.86 -44.71
C LYS A 154 -4.98 10.72 -43.44
N ASP A 155 -5.22 12.01 -43.59
CA ASP A 155 -5.22 13.05 -42.56
C ASP A 155 -6.60 13.27 -41.91
N LYS A 156 -7.67 12.64 -42.42
CA LYS A 156 -9.01 12.80 -41.82
C LYS A 156 -9.10 12.15 -40.44
N VAL A 157 -9.56 12.93 -39.47
CA VAL A 157 -9.69 12.50 -38.08
C VAL A 157 -10.83 11.49 -37.98
N ALA A 158 -10.59 10.39 -37.29
CA ALA A 158 -11.59 9.36 -36.99
C ALA A 158 -12.02 9.43 -35.52
N LEU A 159 -11.09 9.77 -34.64
CA LEU A 159 -11.28 9.70 -33.20
C LEU A 159 -10.61 10.88 -32.51
N LEU A 160 -11.38 11.63 -31.73
CA LEU A 160 -10.89 12.70 -30.87
C LEU A 160 -10.95 12.24 -29.41
N VAL A 161 -9.81 11.76 -28.88
CA VAL A 161 -9.74 11.22 -27.52
C VAL A 161 -9.18 12.25 -26.56
N TYR A 162 -9.91 12.53 -25.48
CA TYR A 162 -9.40 13.42 -24.45
C TYR A 162 -8.49 12.71 -23.46
N THR A 163 -7.36 13.35 -23.16
CA THR A 163 -6.43 12.90 -22.12
C THR A 163 -6.37 13.92 -20.99
N SER A 164 -6.52 13.45 -19.75
CA SER A 164 -6.15 14.22 -18.56
C SER A 164 -4.63 14.17 -18.41
N GLY A 165 -3.94 14.98 -19.21
CA GLY A 165 -2.51 15.23 -19.02
C GLY A 165 -2.23 15.88 -17.66
N THR A 166 -0.96 16.17 -17.38
CA THR A 166 -0.53 16.89 -16.16
C THR A 166 -1.01 18.35 -16.08
N THR A 167 -1.89 18.77 -16.99
CA THR A 167 -2.46 20.12 -17.07
C THR A 167 -3.86 20.15 -16.48
N ARG A 168 -4.30 21.32 -15.98
CA ARG A 168 -5.66 21.51 -15.43
C ARG A 168 -6.77 21.28 -16.47
N THR A 169 -6.47 21.38 -17.77
CA THR A 169 -7.42 21.20 -18.88
C THR A 169 -7.15 19.89 -19.66
N PRO A 170 -8.19 19.07 -19.94
CA PRO A 170 -8.07 17.90 -20.83
C PRO A 170 -7.71 18.30 -22.26
N LYS A 171 -6.83 17.52 -22.90
CA LYS A 171 -6.34 17.76 -24.26
C LYS A 171 -6.95 16.75 -25.23
N GLY A 172 -7.54 17.25 -26.32
CA GLY A 172 -8.13 16.40 -27.36
C GLY A 172 -7.07 15.91 -28.34
N VAL A 173 -6.71 14.64 -28.29
CA VAL A 173 -5.78 14.00 -29.22
C VAL A 173 -6.50 13.63 -30.51
N MET A 174 -6.04 14.18 -31.64
CA MET A 174 -6.61 13.89 -32.96
C MET A 174 -5.96 12.64 -33.58
N LEU A 175 -6.72 11.55 -33.65
CA LEU A 175 -6.28 10.30 -34.28
C LEU A 175 -7.01 10.09 -35.59
N THR A 176 -6.25 9.94 -36.68
CA THR A 176 -6.79 9.68 -38.01
C THR A 176 -7.10 8.20 -38.23
N HIS A 177 -7.87 7.91 -39.28
CA HIS A 177 -8.04 6.53 -39.73
C HIS A 177 -6.68 5.84 -39.98
N HIS A 178 -5.75 6.56 -40.61
CA HIS A 178 -4.42 6.07 -40.92
C HIS A 178 -3.62 5.75 -39.65
N ASN A 179 -3.66 6.60 -38.61
CA ASN A 179 -2.92 6.37 -37.37
C ASN A 179 -3.38 5.09 -36.64
N LEU A 180 -4.69 4.89 -36.52
CA LEU A 180 -5.26 3.71 -35.88
C LEU A 180 -4.98 2.43 -36.68
N LEU A 181 -5.14 2.49 -38.01
CA LEU A 181 -4.93 1.34 -38.88
C LEU A 181 -3.45 0.98 -39.05
N SER A 182 -2.54 1.96 -39.02
CA SER A 182 -1.09 1.69 -39.02
C SER A 182 -0.69 0.97 -37.74
N ASN A 183 -1.16 1.43 -36.56
CA ASN A 183 -0.90 0.75 -35.30
C ASN A 183 -1.47 -0.68 -35.29
N MET A 184 -2.68 -0.86 -35.81
CA MET A 184 -3.28 -2.19 -35.97
C MET A 184 -2.45 -3.11 -36.90
N ARG A 185 -1.99 -2.62 -38.05
CA ARG A 185 -1.10 -3.38 -38.96
C ARG A 185 0.18 -3.80 -38.25
N SER A 186 0.79 -2.93 -37.45
CA SER A 186 1.97 -3.23 -36.64
C SER A 186 1.70 -4.37 -35.65
N LEU A 187 0.55 -4.35 -34.98
CA LEU A 187 0.14 -5.39 -34.03
C LEU A 187 -0.14 -6.73 -34.73
N LEU A 188 -0.79 -6.73 -35.90
CA LEU A 188 -1.03 -7.95 -36.68
C LEU A 188 0.28 -8.59 -37.17
N LYS A 189 1.28 -7.78 -37.55
CA LYS A 189 2.62 -8.26 -37.95
C LYS A 189 3.36 -9.00 -36.82
N LEU A 190 2.94 -8.85 -35.56
CA LEU A 190 3.50 -9.63 -34.46
C LEU A 190 3.06 -11.11 -34.48
N ASN A 191 2.07 -11.49 -35.30
CA ASN A 191 1.57 -12.86 -35.46
C ASN A 191 1.12 -13.52 -34.13
N ILE A 192 0.61 -12.72 -33.20
CA ILE A 192 0.12 -13.20 -31.89
C ILE A 192 -1.37 -13.48 -31.94
N LEU A 193 -2.13 -12.75 -32.75
CA LEU A 193 -3.59 -12.80 -32.85
C LEU A 193 -4.05 -13.82 -33.90
N LYS A 194 -5.14 -14.53 -33.61
CA LYS A 194 -5.82 -15.45 -34.53
C LYS A 194 -7.26 -14.98 -34.74
N PRO A 195 -7.84 -15.14 -35.95
CA PRO A 195 -9.26 -14.82 -36.19
C PRO A 195 -10.26 -15.65 -35.37
N THR A 196 -9.81 -16.69 -34.66
CA THR A 196 -10.63 -17.50 -33.76
C THR A 196 -10.56 -17.05 -32.30
N ASP A 197 -9.72 -16.06 -31.99
CA ASP A 197 -9.59 -15.53 -30.64
C ASP A 197 -10.86 -14.81 -30.18
N CYS A 198 -11.04 -14.78 -28.86
CA CYS A 198 -12.08 -14.02 -28.17
C CYS A 198 -11.41 -13.12 -27.13
N PHE A 199 -11.56 -11.81 -27.30
CA PHE A 199 -11.03 -10.77 -26.43
C PHE A 199 -12.07 -10.38 -25.40
N ILE A 200 -11.66 -10.14 -24.16
CA ILE A 200 -12.56 -9.58 -23.16
C ILE A 200 -12.44 -8.05 -23.08
N SER A 201 -13.58 -7.36 -23.07
CA SER A 201 -13.68 -5.90 -22.99
C SER A 201 -14.05 -5.43 -21.57
N VAL A 202 -13.12 -5.60 -20.64
CA VAL A 202 -13.27 -5.18 -19.22
C VAL A 202 -12.82 -3.73 -18.94
N LEU A 203 -12.16 -3.10 -19.90
CA LEU A 203 -11.58 -1.76 -19.75
C LEU A 203 -12.45 -0.72 -20.46
N PRO A 204 -12.58 0.50 -19.92
CA PRO A 204 -13.50 1.49 -20.49
C PRO A 204 -13.10 1.90 -21.90
N LEU A 205 -14.01 1.72 -22.85
CA LEU A 205 -13.77 1.93 -24.29
C LEU A 205 -13.62 3.40 -24.70
N TYR A 206 -13.83 4.36 -23.78
CA TYR A 206 -13.53 5.77 -24.04
C TYR A 206 -12.04 6.11 -23.96
N HIS A 207 -11.18 5.17 -23.55
CA HIS A 207 -9.73 5.29 -23.61
C HIS A 207 -9.17 4.66 -24.88
N SER A 208 -8.16 5.30 -25.48
CA SER A 208 -7.51 4.83 -26.73
C SER A 208 -6.96 3.40 -26.66
N TYR A 209 -6.34 3.03 -25.53
CA TYR A 209 -5.78 1.68 -25.30
C TYR A 209 -6.82 0.58 -25.45
N PRO A 210 -7.83 0.48 -24.56
CA PRO A 210 -8.85 -0.55 -24.70
C PRO A 210 -9.74 -0.38 -25.93
N PHE A 211 -9.96 0.85 -26.42
CA PHE A 211 -10.63 1.07 -27.69
C PHE A 211 -9.93 0.33 -28.83
N LEU A 212 -8.61 0.52 -28.99
CA LEU A 212 -7.87 -0.17 -30.04
C LEU A 212 -7.77 -1.68 -29.74
N THR A 213 -7.33 -2.07 -28.54
CA THR A 213 -6.94 -3.47 -28.27
C THR A 213 -8.10 -4.40 -27.96
N ASN A 214 -9.17 -3.90 -27.32
CA ASN A 214 -10.28 -4.73 -26.87
C ASN A 214 -11.46 -4.69 -27.85
N LEU A 215 -11.53 -3.68 -28.73
CA LEU A 215 -12.64 -3.49 -29.66
C LEU A 215 -12.17 -3.46 -31.12
N LEU A 216 -11.40 -2.45 -31.53
CA LEU A 216 -11.12 -2.22 -32.95
C LEU A 216 -10.26 -3.34 -33.56
N LEU A 217 -9.16 -3.72 -32.90
CA LEU A 217 -8.27 -4.78 -33.32
C LEU A 217 -9.00 -6.13 -33.48
N PRO A 218 -9.76 -6.65 -32.49
CA PRO A 218 -10.48 -7.91 -32.66
C PRO A 218 -11.55 -7.83 -33.76
N LEU A 219 -12.33 -6.75 -33.85
CA LEU A 219 -13.37 -6.63 -34.87
C LEU A 219 -12.80 -6.57 -36.29
N LEU A 220 -11.76 -5.76 -36.53
CA LEU A 220 -11.16 -5.62 -37.86
C LEU A 220 -10.24 -6.80 -38.23
N SER A 221 -9.98 -7.73 -37.31
CA SER A 221 -9.25 -8.98 -37.60
C SER A 221 -10.18 -10.20 -37.71
N GLY A 222 -11.50 -10.01 -37.57
CA GLY A 222 -12.47 -11.09 -37.62
C GLY A 222 -12.51 -11.97 -36.38
N ALA A 223 -11.90 -11.53 -35.27
CA ALA A 223 -11.95 -12.16 -33.96
C ALA A 223 -13.26 -11.78 -33.22
N LYS A 224 -13.39 -12.18 -31.95
CA LYS A 224 -14.61 -11.95 -31.16
C LYS A 224 -14.29 -11.03 -29.99
N VAL A 225 -15.29 -10.27 -29.57
CA VAL A 225 -15.23 -9.45 -28.35
C VAL A 225 -16.27 -9.98 -27.37
N SER A 226 -15.95 -10.01 -26.08
CA SER A 226 -16.86 -10.40 -25.02
C SER A 226 -16.93 -9.33 -23.96
N CYS A 227 -18.13 -8.85 -23.69
CA CYS A 227 -18.41 -7.85 -22.67
C CYS A 227 -18.97 -8.55 -21.42
N PRO A 228 -18.31 -8.43 -20.26
CA PRO A 228 -18.91 -8.88 -19.01
C PRO A 228 -20.09 -7.98 -18.65
N SER A 229 -21.08 -8.52 -17.94
CA SER A 229 -22.24 -7.73 -17.47
C SER A 229 -21.87 -6.66 -16.45
N GLN A 230 -20.83 -6.93 -15.66
CA GLN A 230 -20.35 -6.07 -14.58
C GLN A 230 -18.83 -6.28 -14.38
N LEU A 231 -18.17 -5.41 -13.61
CA LEU A 231 -16.72 -5.38 -13.46
C LEU A 231 -16.21 -6.09 -12.19
N GLU A 232 -17.05 -6.87 -11.50
CA GLU A 232 -16.65 -7.74 -10.40
C GLU A 232 -15.94 -9.01 -10.91
N ALA A 233 -15.09 -9.59 -10.06
CA ALA A 233 -14.25 -10.73 -10.44
C ALA A 233 -15.09 -11.95 -10.85
N GLU A 234 -16.21 -12.19 -10.17
CA GLU A 234 -17.11 -13.31 -10.41
C GLU A 234 -17.79 -13.20 -11.78
N ALA A 235 -18.30 -12.01 -12.13
CA ALA A 235 -18.92 -11.75 -13.44
C ALA A 235 -17.89 -11.84 -14.59
N ILE A 236 -16.67 -11.35 -14.37
CA ILE A 236 -15.57 -11.47 -15.34
C ILE A 236 -15.20 -12.94 -15.57
N LEU A 237 -15.07 -13.74 -14.51
CA LEU A 237 -14.77 -15.17 -14.63
C LEU A 237 -15.89 -15.94 -15.32
N GLU A 238 -17.15 -15.63 -14.99
CA GLU A 238 -18.31 -16.20 -15.69
C GLU A 238 -18.26 -15.89 -17.19
N CYS A 239 -18.01 -14.62 -17.54
CA CYS A 239 -17.86 -14.16 -18.92
C CYS A 239 -16.77 -14.93 -19.67
N ILE A 240 -15.59 -15.09 -19.07
CA ILE A 240 -14.46 -15.85 -19.63
C ILE A 240 -14.87 -17.29 -19.94
N GLN A 241 -15.54 -17.94 -18.99
CA GLN A 241 -15.93 -19.34 -19.12
C GLN A 241 -17.02 -19.55 -20.16
N LYS A 242 -18.07 -18.71 -20.15
CA LYS A 242 -19.24 -18.85 -21.02
C LYS A 242 -18.94 -18.49 -22.48
N THR A 243 -18.09 -17.50 -22.71
CA THR A 243 -17.81 -16.99 -24.07
C THR A 243 -16.49 -17.50 -24.65
N GLY A 244 -15.70 -18.22 -23.85
CA GLY A 244 -14.46 -18.86 -24.29
C GLY A 244 -13.34 -17.85 -24.59
N VAL A 245 -13.19 -16.81 -23.77
CA VAL A 245 -12.12 -15.80 -23.89
C VAL A 245 -10.75 -16.47 -24.00
N THR A 246 -9.95 -16.02 -24.97
CA THR A 246 -8.59 -16.50 -25.21
C THR A 246 -7.53 -15.44 -24.93
N ILE A 247 -7.85 -14.16 -25.10
CA ILE A 247 -6.96 -13.03 -24.82
C ILE A 247 -7.60 -12.12 -23.78
N PHE A 248 -6.88 -11.92 -22.69
CA PHE A 248 -7.28 -11.01 -21.62
C PHE A 248 -6.38 -9.77 -21.65
N VAL A 249 -6.94 -8.63 -22.08
CA VAL A 249 -6.25 -7.34 -22.00
C VAL A 249 -6.72 -6.57 -20.78
N GLY A 250 -5.77 -6.12 -19.95
CA GLY A 250 -6.03 -5.44 -18.70
C GLY A 250 -5.00 -4.37 -18.36
N VAL A 251 -5.16 -3.78 -17.19
CA VAL A 251 -4.21 -2.81 -16.59
C VAL A 251 -3.50 -3.47 -15.39
N PRO A 252 -2.30 -3.00 -14.99
CA PRO A 252 -1.56 -3.58 -13.86
C PRO A 252 -2.39 -3.75 -12.59
N ARG A 253 -3.23 -2.76 -12.25
CA ARG A 253 -4.08 -2.82 -11.04
C ARG A 253 -5.01 -4.04 -11.03
N LEU A 254 -5.59 -4.39 -12.17
CA LEU A 254 -6.46 -5.55 -12.29
C LEU A 254 -5.67 -6.85 -12.06
N PHE A 255 -4.46 -6.94 -12.62
CA PHE A 255 -3.59 -8.10 -12.41
C PHE A 255 -3.05 -8.19 -10.98
N SER A 256 -2.80 -7.08 -10.31
CA SER A 256 -2.45 -7.07 -8.88
C SER A 256 -3.61 -7.59 -8.01
N LEU A 257 -4.86 -7.21 -8.31
CA LEU A 257 -6.02 -7.75 -7.59
C LEU A 257 -6.19 -9.25 -7.81
N PHE A 258 -6.02 -9.73 -9.06
CA PHE A 258 -5.99 -11.17 -9.32
C PHE A 258 -4.82 -11.87 -8.61
N HIS A 259 -3.64 -11.26 -8.60
CA HIS A 259 -2.47 -11.77 -7.90
C HIS A 259 -2.73 -11.97 -6.41
N GLU A 260 -3.28 -10.96 -5.73
CA GLU A 260 -3.63 -11.02 -4.31
C GLU A 260 -4.64 -12.15 -4.03
N LYS A 261 -5.74 -12.19 -4.78
CA LYS A 261 -6.79 -13.21 -4.61
C LYS A 261 -6.26 -14.62 -4.89
N ILE A 262 -5.51 -14.82 -5.98
CA ILE A 262 -4.91 -16.11 -6.34
C ILE A 262 -3.87 -16.53 -5.29
N SER A 263 -3.00 -15.62 -4.85
CA SER A 263 -1.98 -15.93 -3.85
C SER A 263 -2.62 -16.36 -2.52
N LEU A 264 -3.70 -15.72 -2.09
CA LEU A 264 -4.43 -16.11 -0.88
C LEU A 264 -5.08 -17.49 -1.05
N GLN A 265 -5.72 -17.76 -2.20
CA GLN A 265 -6.31 -19.07 -2.49
C GLN A 265 -5.26 -20.20 -2.51
N LEU A 266 -4.11 -19.96 -3.15
CA LEU A 266 -3.02 -20.94 -3.21
C LEU A 266 -2.41 -21.22 -1.84
N LYS A 267 -2.17 -20.20 -1.02
CA LYS A 267 -1.61 -20.35 0.35
C LYS A 267 -2.54 -21.08 1.31
N LYS A 268 -3.86 -21.05 1.07
CA LYS A 268 -4.85 -21.81 1.85
C LYS A 268 -4.84 -23.31 1.52
N HIS A 269 -4.18 -23.74 0.45
CA HIS A 269 -4.12 -25.16 0.09
C HIS A 269 -3.28 -25.94 1.12
N PRO A 270 -3.76 -27.09 1.63
CA PRO A 270 -3.09 -27.82 2.71
C PRO A 270 -1.67 -28.27 2.34
N LEU A 271 -1.46 -28.61 1.07
CA LEU A 271 -0.15 -29.02 0.54
C LEU A 271 0.65 -27.87 -0.09
N TRP A 272 0.33 -26.60 0.21
CA TRP A 272 1.02 -25.45 -0.40
C TRP A 272 2.53 -25.47 -0.18
N PHE A 273 2.99 -25.95 0.97
CA PHE A 273 4.42 -26.07 1.28
C PHE A 273 5.17 -27.05 0.36
N LEU A 274 4.46 -28.02 -0.23
CA LEU A 274 5.00 -28.93 -1.27
C LEU A 274 4.83 -28.37 -2.68
N ILE A 275 3.68 -27.73 -2.96
CA ILE A 275 3.39 -27.15 -4.29
C ILE A 275 4.33 -25.99 -4.61
N ASN A 276 4.58 -25.10 -3.65
CA ASN A 276 5.40 -23.91 -3.85
C ASN A 276 6.83 -24.20 -4.36
N PRO A 277 7.61 -25.13 -3.77
CA PRO A 277 8.93 -25.47 -4.32
C PRO A 277 8.82 -26.15 -5.70
N LEU A 278 7.83 -27.02 -5.93
CA LEU A 278 7.62 -27.68 -7.23
C LEU A 278 7.42 -26.67 -8.37
N LEU A 279 6.69 -25.57 -8.13
CA LEU A 279 6.50 -24.53 -9.13
C LEU A 279 7.82 -23.87 -9.58
N ASN A 280 8.83 -23.78 -8.69
CA ASN A 280 10.15 -23.28 -9.07
C ASN A 280 10.95 -24.31 -9.88
N ILE A 281 10.79 -25.60 -9.56
CA ILE A 281 11.42 -26.71 -10.29
C ILE A 281 10.86 -26.80 -11.72
N PHE A 282 9.56 -26.56 -11.90
CA PHE A 282 8.91 -26.62 -13.21
C PHE A 282 9.17 -25.38 -14.09
N LEU A 283 9.62 -24.27 -13.51
CA LEU A 283 9.76 -23.00 -14.22
C LEU A 283 10.69 -23.04 -15.44
N PRO A 284 11.88 -23.68 -15.40
CA PRO A 284 12.79 -23.74 -16.54
C PRO A 284 12.20 -24.50 -17.74
N LEU A 285 11.31 -25.48 -17.50
CA LEU A 285 10.68 -26.31 -18.53
C LEU A 285 9.82 -25.47 -19.49
N ARG A 286 9.35 -24.31 -19.04
CA ARG A 286 8.58 -23.38 -19.90
C ARG A 286 9.39 -22.89 -21.10
N LYS A 287 10.73 -22.91 -21.06
CA LYS A 287 11.59 -22.57 -22.22
C LYS A 287 11.38 -23.54 -23.40
N TRP A 288 11.02 -24.79 -23.12
CA TRP A 288 10.69 -25.81 -24.12
C TRP A 288 9.17 -25.92 -24.35
N ASN A 289 8.40 -24.87 -24.06
CA ASN A 289 6.94 -24.84 -24.14
C ASN A 289 6.19 -25.88 -23.27
N ILE A 290 6.86 -26.51 -22.29
CA ILE A 290 6.23 -27.45 -21.35
C ILE A 290 5.76 -26.68 -20.11
N ASN A 291 4.45 -26.65 -19.85
CA ASN A 291 3.85 -25.91 -18.74
C ASN A 291 3.23 -26.85 -17.69
N LEU A 292 4.07 -27.50 -16.87
CA LEU A 292 3.62 -28.40 -15.80
C LEU A 292 2.87 -27.66 -14.68
N ALA A 293 3.16 -26.37 -14.47
CA ALA A 293 2.41 -25.55 -13.51
C ALA A 293 0.91 -25.47 -13.85
N LYS A 294 0.56 -25.46 -15.14
CA LYS A 294 -0.83 -25.52 -15.61
C LYS A 294 -1.55 -26.82 -15.21
N ILE A 295 -0.83 -27.94 -15.19
CA ILE A 295 -1.36 -29.24 -14.77
C ILE A 295 -1.50 -29.29 -13.25
N LEU A 296 -0.43 -28.92 -12.53
CA LEU A 296 -0.40 -28.90 -11.07
C LEU A 296 -1.48 -27.98 -10.48
N LEU A 297 -1.70 -26.82 -11.11
CA LEU A 297 -2.71 -25.84 -10.71
C LEU A 297 -3.98 -25.93 -11.57
N SER A 298 -4.33 -27.13 -12.06
CA SER A 298 -5.48 -27.31 -12.96
C SER A 298 -6.81 -26.74 -12.44
N PRO A 299 -7.17 -26.76 -11.14
CA PRO A 299 -8.41 -26.13 -10.67
C PRO A 299 -8.41 -24.61 -10.87
N LEU A 300 -7.26 -23.96 -10.73
CA LEU A 300 -7.08 -22.54 -11.00
C LEU A 300 -7.17 -22.25 -12.49
N HIS A 301 -6.47 -23.04 -13.33
CA HIS A 301 -6.48 -22.86 -14.78
C HIS A 301 -7.84 -23.13 -15.42
N LYS A 302 -8.65 -24.05 -14.87
CA LYS A 302 -10.04 -24.28 -15.31
C LYS A 302 -10.92 -23.03 -15.20
N LYS A 303 -10.66 -22.14 -14.23
CA LYS A 303 -11.40 -20.86 -14.09
C LYS A 303 -11.12 -19.90 -15.25
N PHE A 304 -9.87 -19.87 -15.73
CA PHE A 304 -9.46 -19.06 -16.88
C PHE A 304 -9.54 -19.84 -18.21
N SER A 305 -9.99 -21.09 -18.17
CA SER A 305 -10.35 -21.97 -19.28
C SER A 305 -9.41 -21.88 -20.49
N LYS A 306 -9.79 -21.09 -21.50
CA LYS A 306 -9.11 -20.96 -22.80
C LYS A 306 -8.15 -19.77 -22.89
N VAL A 307 -8.02 -18.97 -21.83
CA VAL A 307 -7.13 -17.80 -21.83
C VAL A 307 -5.69 -18.26 -22.00
N ARG A 308 -5.09 -17.91 -23.13
CA ARG A 308 -3.71 -18.24 -23.50
C ARG A 308 -2.75 -17.08 -23.25
N LEU A 309 -3.26 -15.85 -23.19
CA LEU A 309 -2.45 -14.66 -23.06
C LEU A 309 -3.15 -13.60 -22.22
N PHE A 310 -2.43 -13.08 -21.24
CA PHE A 310 -2.78 -11.88 -20.49
C PHE A 310 -1.86 -10.74 -20.94
N ILE A 311 -2.43 -9.57 -21.19
CA ILE A 311 -1.74 -8.39 -21.70
C ILE A 311 -1.97 -7.25 -20.72
N SER A 312 -0.89 -6.64 -20.24
CA SER A 312 -0.90 -5.47 -19.36
C SER A 312 -0.35 -4.25 -20.07
N GLY A 313 -1.07 -3.13 -19.96
CA GLY A 313 -0.67 -1.84 -20.51
C GLY A 313 -1.31 -0.68 -19.75
N GLY A 314 -0.98 0.55 -20.16
CA GLY A 314 -1.51 1.79 -19.56
C GLY A 314 -0.85 2.25 -18.26
N ALA A 315 -0.07 1.38 -17.60
CA ALA A 315 0.80 1.72 -16.47
C ALA A 315 1.90 0.67 -16.30
N LYS A 316 2.89 0.95 -15.44
CA LYS A 316 4.00 0.04 -15.12
C LYS A 316 3.50 -1.20 -14.38
N LEU A 317 3.85 -2.39 -14.86
CA LEU A 317 3.52 -3.65 -14.22
C LEU A 317 4.53 -3.99 -13.12
N ASP A 318 4.05 -4.44 -11.96
CA ASP A 318 4.92 -4.96 -10.92
C ASP A 318 5.61 -6.25 -11.40
N ILE A 319 6.94 -6.22 -11.42
CA ILE A 319 7.80 -7.34 -11.82
C ILE A 319 7.48 -8.61 -11.00
N LYS A 320 7.15 -8.47 -9.72
CA LYS A 320 6.75 -9.58 -8.86
C LYS A 320 5.44 -10.21 -9.33
N VAL A 321 4.45 -9.39 -9.67
CA VAL A 321 3.15 -9.86 -10.20
C VAL A 321 3.38 -10.63 -11.50
N ALA A 322 4.16 -10.08 -12.43
CA ALA A 322 4.50 -10.74 -13.69
C ALA A 322 5.22 -12.09 -13.47
N LYS A 323 6.23 -12.13 -12.59
CA LYS A 323 6.99 -13.34 -12.26
C LYS A 323 6.12 -14.41 -11.60
N ASP A 324 5.25 -14.03 -10.67
CA ASP A 324 4.36 -14.96 -9.97
C ASP A 324 3.31 -15.54 -10.93
N PHE A 325 2.70 -14.73 -11.79
CA PHE A 325 1.81 -15.21 -12.87
C PHE A 325 2.52 -16.23 -13.76
N TYR A 326 3.75 -15.91 -14.18
CA TYR A 326 4.56 -16.82 -14.99
C TYR A 326 4.89 -18.12 -14.25
N ARG A 327 5.20 -18.04 -12.95
CA ARG A 327 5.43 -19.22 -12.10
C ARG A 327 4.17 -20.07 -11.93
N TRP A 328 2.99 -19.46 -11.86
CA TRP A 328 1.71 -20.17 -11.79
C TRP A 328 1.23 -20.74 -13.12
N GLY A 329 2.02 -20.60 -14.19
CA GLY A 329 1.72 -21.17 -15.51
C GLY A 329 0.89 -20.25 -16.41
N PHE A 330 0.66 -18.99 -16.04
CA PHE A 330 0.03 -18.00 -16.92
C PHE A 330 1.09 -17.24 -17.74
N THR A 331 0.69 -16.62 -18.84
CA THR A 331 1.57 -15.75 -19.65
C THR A 331 1.03 -14.33 -19.59
N LEU A 332 1.57 -13.53 -18.68
CA LEU A 332 1.26 -12.10 -18.51
C LEU A 332 2.39 -11.27 -19.10
N LEU A 333 2.09 -10.56 -20.19
CA LEU A 333 3.07 -9.74 -20.93
C LEU A 333 2.73 -8.26 -20.81
N GLU A 334 3.77 -7.44 -20.75
CA GLU A 334 3.67 -5.99 -20.62
C GLU A 334 3.95 -5.30 -21.97
N GLY A 335 3.24 -4.20 -22.24
CA GLY A 335 3.49 -3.29 -23.35
C GLY A 335 3.46 -1.83 -22.92
N TYR A 336 4.01 -0.97 -23.76
CA TYR A 336 4.05 0.48 -23.54
C TYR A 336 3.43 1.21 -24.73
N GLY A 337 2.83 2.35 -24.41
CA GLY A 337 2.05 3.14 -25.32
C GLY A 337 1.46 4.38 -24.67
N LEU A 338 0.97 5.27 -25.51
CA LEU A 338 0.32 6.53 -25.15
C LEU A 338 -0.70 6.88 -26.22
N THR A 339 -1.74 7.64 -25.87
CA THR A 339 -2.82 8.01 -26.81
C THR A 339 -2.27 8.66 -28.07
N GLU A 340 -1.25 9.49 -27.93
CA GLU A 340 -0.56 10.22 -29.00
C GLU A 340 0.18 9.30 -30.00
N ALA A 341 0.32 8.01 -29.70
CA ALA A 341 0.93 6.99 -30.57
C ALA A 341 -0.05 5.84 -30.95
N SER A 342 -1.36 6.10 -30.76
CA SER A 342 -2.53 5.37 -31.26
C SER A 342 -2.76 3.86 -30.95
N PRO A 343 -2.51 3.29 -29.76
CA PRO A 343 -1.68 3.75 -28.66
C PRO A 343 -0.40 2.94 -28.46
N VAL A 344 -0.22 1.79 -29.11
CA VAL A 344 0.86 0.84 -28.74
C VAL A 344 2.18 1.23 -29.41
N VAL A 345 3.26 1.28 -28.64
CA VAL A 345 4.62 1.61 -29.14
C VAL A 345 5.54 0.40 -29.07
N SER A 346 5.52 -0.33 -27.96
CA SER A 346 6.34 -1.52 -27.76
C SER A 346 5.58 -2.63 -27.06
N PHE A 347 5.97 -3.88 -27.29
CA PHE A 347 5.32 -5.02 -26.67
C PHE A 347 6.26 -6.22 -26.46
N ASN A 348 6.07 -6.93 -25.35
CA ASN A 348 6.73 -8.21 -25.09
C ASN A 348 6.04 -9.35 -25.85
N LEU A 349 6.82 -10.21 -26.50
CA LEU A 349 6.28 -11.37 -27.23
C LEU A 349 6.28 -12.64 -26.37
N PRO A 350 5.33 -13.57 -26.54
CA PRO A 350 5.26 -14.80 -25.75
C PRO A 350 6.57 -15.61 -25.68
N HIS A 351 7.37 -15.57 -26.75
CA HIS A 351 8.67 -16.27 -26.85
C HIS A 351 9.88 -15.34 -26.78
N LYS A 352 9.67 -14.03 -26.66
CA LYS A 352 10.74 -13.02 -26.63
C LYS A 352 10.31 -11.85 -25.74
N PHE A 353 10.54 -12.01 -24.44
CA PHE A 353 10.16 -11.03 -23.41
C PHE A 353 11.22 -10.92 -22.32
N LYS A 354 11.18 -9.80 -21.58
CA LYS A 354 11.97 -9.60 -20.35
C LYS A 354 11.10 -9.01 -19.25
N PHE A 355 11.16 -9.59 -18.05
CA PHE A 355 10.47 -9.02 -16.88
C PHE A 355 10.99 -7.63 -16.56
N GLY A 356 10.08 -6.67 -16.40
CA GLY A 356 10.40 -5.25 -16.14
C GLY A 356 10.72 -4.42 -17.37
N SER A 357 10.80 -5.05 -18.56
CA SER A 357 10.82 -4.34 -19.84
C SER A 357 9.39 -4.23 -20.39
N VAL A 358 9.11 -3.16 -21.13
CA VAL A 358 7.88 -2.99 -21.90
C VAL A 358 7.97 -3.55 -23.32
N GLY A 359 9.01 -4.35 -23.58
CA GLY A 359 9.19 -5.10 -24.82
C GLY A 359 10.03 -4.39 -25.88
N LEU A 360 9.89 -4.86 -27.11
CA LEU A 360 10.55 -4.31 -28.30
C LEU A 360 9.60 -3.33 -29.02
N PRO A 361 10.11 -2.28 -29.68
CA PRO A 361 9.29 -1.48 -30.58
C PRO A 361 8.53 -2.36 -31.58
N ILE A 362 7.25 -2.08 -31.77
CA ILE A 362 6.43 -2.85 -32.71
C ILE A 362 6.81 -2.52 -34.17
N PRO A 363 6.56 -3.42 -35.14
CA PRO A 363 6.92 -3.19 -36.54
C PRO A 363 6.41 -1.85 -37.09
N GLY A 364 7.27 -1.05 -37.71
CA GLY A 364 6.89 0.27 -38.26
C GLY A 364 6.88 1.41 -37.24
N VAL A 365 7.21 1.15 -35.98
CA VAL A 365 7.40 2.17 -34.95
C VAL A 365 8.87 2.22 -34.54
N GLU A 366 9.48 3.39 -34.70
CA GLU A 366 10.85 3.66 -34.29
C GLU A 366 10.87 4.32 -32.91
N VAL A 367 11.85 3.92 -32.09
CA VAL A 367 12.06 4.48 -30.75
C VAL A 367 13.52 4.88 -30.59
N LYS A 368 13.77 6.11 -30.15
CA LYS A 368 15.10 6.61 -29.79
C LYS A 368 15.10 7.21 -28.39
N ILE A 369 16.27 7.23 -27.75
CA ILE A 369 16.45 7.84 -26.42
C ILE A 369 17.23 9.14 -26.57
N LYS A 370 16.61 10.27 -26.25
CA LYS A 370 17.27 11.58 -26.17
C LYS A 370 17.89 11.75 -24.79
N ASN A 371 19.22 11.70 -24.72
CA ASN A 371 19.97 11.85 -23.47
C ASN A 371 20.60 13.24 -23.40
N PRO A 372 20.05 14.18 -22.61
CA PRO A 372 20.57 15.55 -22.60
C PRO A 372 21.93 15.69 -21.90
N GLN A 373 22.37 14.77 -21.03
CA GLN A 373 23.52 15.00 -20.12
C GLN A 373 24.23 13.73 -19.59
N ASN A 374 24.61 12.75 -20.43
CA ASN A 374 25.34 11.53 -19.99
C ASN A 374 24.67 10.74 -18.84
N GLN A 375 23.35 10.83 -18.70
CA GLN A 375 22.60 10.04 -17.72
C GLN A 375 22.42 8.59 -18.20
N ARG A 376 22.15 7.65 -17.29
CA ARG A 376 21.92 6.23 -17.63
C ARG A 376 20.66 6.01 -18.49
N TRP A 377 19.74 6.96 -18.52
CA TRP A 377 18.47 6.94 -19.25
C TRP A 377 18.12 8.35 -19.74
N GLY A 378 17.20 8.45 -20.71
CA GLY A 378 16.80 9.72 -21.34
C GLY A 378 15.34 9.73 -21.75
N GLU A 379 14.91 10.81 -22.40
CA GLU A 379 13.54 10.92 -22.93
C GLU A 379 13.33 9.93 -24.09
N ILE A 380 12.21 9.21 -24.06
CA ILE A 380 11.78 8.31 -25.11
C ILE A 380 11.13 9.15 -26.20
N LEU A 381 11.63 9.03 -27.42
CA LEU A 381 11.06 9.65 -28.59
C LEU A 381 10.53 8.56 -29.51
N VAL A 382 9.35 8.77 -30.07
CA VAL A 382 8.65 7.79 -30.90
C VAL A 382 8.39 8.38 -32.28
N LYS A 383 8.61 7.61 -33.33
CA LYS A 383 8.29 8.01 -34.71
C LYS A 383 7.63 6.86 -35.44
N GLY A 384 6.66 7.17 -36.29
CA GLY A 384 5.94 6.19 -37.10
C GLY A 384 4.61 6.76 -37.62
N GLU A 385 3.95 6.02 -38.51
CA GLU A 385 2.63 6.37 -39.05
C GLU A 385 1.51 6.37 -37.98
N ASN A 386 1.79 5.85 -36.80
CA ASN A 386 0.86 5.74 -35.67
C ASN A 386 0.81 7.00 -34.81
N ILE A 387 1.70 7.98 -35.03
CA ILE A 387 1.72 9.23 -34.27
C ILE A 387 0.49 10.08 -34.65
N MET A 388 -0.17 10.64 -33.64
CA MET A 388 -1.33 11.53 -33.78
C MET A 388 -1.08 12.68 -34.77
N LEU A 389 -2.16 13.24 -35.31
CA LEU A 389 -2.09 14.46 -36.11
C LEU A 389 -1.67 15.68 -35.26
N GLY A 390 -2.15 15.74 -34.02
CA GLY A 390 -1.88 16.83 -33.08
C GLY A 390 -2.93 16.92 -31.98
N TYR A 391 -2.83 17.98 -31.17
CA TYR A 391 -3.86 18.33 -30.19
C TYR A 391 -4.87 19.31 -30.79
N TYR A 392 -6.16 19.01 -30.67
CA TYR A 392 -7.24 19.82 -31.20
C TYR A 392 -7.25 21.22 -30.57
N LYS A 393 -7.24 22.27 -31.41
CA LYS A 393 -7.17 23.69 -31.01
C LYS A 393 -5.91 24.09 -30.23
N GLU A 394 -4.84 23.30 -30.31
CA GLU A 394 -3.62 23.45 -29.51
C GLU A 394 -2.36 23.28 -30.40
N GLU A 395 -2.22 24.15 -31.40
CA GLU A 395 -1.13 24.05 -32.40
C GLU A 395 0.27 24.26 -31.80
N ASP A 396 0.42 25.21 -30.88
CA ASP A 396 1.72 25.51 -30.25
C ASP A 396 2.21 24.32 -29.43
N LEU A 397 1.30 23.71 -28.65
CA LEU A 397 1.58 22.50 -27.92
C LEU A 397 1.91 21.34 -28.86
N THR A 398 1.22 21.24 -30.00
CA THR A 398 1.49 20.22 -31.02
C THR A 398 2.92 20.35 -31.56
N LYS A 399 3.35 21.58 -31.91
CA LYS A 399 4.72 21.89 -32.35
C LYS A 399 5.76 21.65 -31.24
N GLU A 400 5.38 21.80 -29.97
CA GLU A 400 6.25 21.50 -28.83
C GLU A 400 6.56 20.00 -28.72
N VAL A 401 5.55 19.16 -28.92
CA VAL A 401 5.66 17.70 -28.72
C VAL A 401 6.01 16.92 -29.98
N ILE A 402 5.70 17.41 -31.18
CA ILE A 402 6.07 16.76 -32.45
C ILE A 402 7.14 17.61 -33.14
N LYS A 403 8.36 17.07 -33.23
CA LYS A 403 9.52 17.75 -33.83
C LYS A 403 10.22 16.82 -34.82
N ASP A 404 10.39 17.25 -36.06
CA ASP A 404 11.00 16.46 -37.14
C ASP A 404 10.37 15.05 -37.30
N GLY A 405 9.06 14.97 -37.09
CA GLY A 405 8.27 13.72 -37.11
C GLY A 405 8.48 12.81 -35.89
N TRP A 406 9.22 13.25 -34.87
CA TRP A 406 9.38 12.56 -33.59
C TRP A 406 8.43 13.13 -32.55
N LEU A 407 7.64 12.26 -31.95
CA LEU A 407 6.86 12.54 -30.76
C LEU A 407 7.76 12.49 -29.52
N HIS A 408 7.85 13.63 -28.84
CA HIS A 408 8.40 13.79 -27.50
C HIS A 408 7.39 13.30 -26.47
N THR A 409 7.55 12.06 -26.00
CA THR A 409 6.57 11.44 -25.09
C THR A 409 6.63 12.00 -23.69
N LYS A 410 7.73 12.70 -23.35
CA LYS A 410 8.08 13.13 -21.99
C LYS A 410 8.28 11.95 -21.02
N ASP A 411 8.23 10.70 -21.48
CA ASP A 411 8.53 9.51 -20.69
C ASP A 411 10.04 9.23 -20.71
N LEU A 412 10.60 8.79 -19.58
CA LEU A 412 12.02 8.51 -19.40
C LEU A 412 12.28 7.01 -19.46
N GLY A 413 13.32 6.60 -20.17
CA GLY A 413 13.70 5.20 -20.28
C GLY A 413 15.06 4.96 -20.92
N PHE A 414 15.39 3.69 -21.09
CA PHE A 414 16.57 3.26 -21.83
C PHE A 414 16.26 2.01 -22.65
N ILE A 415 17.05 1.81 -23.70
CA ILE A 415 17.02 0.60 -24.53
C ILE A 415 18.26 -0.22 -24.20
N ASP A 416 18.09 -1.51 -23.90
CA ASP A 416 19.22 -2.40 -23.64
C ASP A 416 19.91 -2.90 -24.92
N LYS A 417 21.03 -3.62 -24.77
CA LYS A 417 21.80 -4.17 -25.90
C LYS A 417 21.00 -5.12 -26.80
N GLN A 418 19.87 -5.66 -26.33
CA GLN A 418 19.00 -6.57 -27.09
C GLN A 418 17.78 -5.86 -27.68
N GLY A 419 17.70 -4.53 -27.57
CA GLY A 419 16.63 -3.70 -28.10
C GLY A 419 15.41 -3.56 -27.19
N PHE A 420 15.43 -4.11 -25.97
CA PHE A 420 14.31 -4.02 -25.04
C PHE A 420 14.23 -2.65 -24.39
N LEU A 421 13.04 -2.04 -24.42
CA LEU A 421 12.75 -0.75 -23.81
C LEU A 421 12.38 -0.92 -22.33
N PHE A 422 12.93 -0.07 -21.46
CA PHE A 422 12.65 -0.02 -20.03
C PHE A 422 12.20 1.38 -19.63
N ILE A 423 11.03 1.48 -19.01
CA ILE A 423 10.46 2.76 -18.54
C ILE A 423 10.90 3.03 -17.10
N GLN A 424 11.48 4.21 -16.88
CA GLN A 424 11.84 4.69 -15.54
C GLN A 424 10.70 5.52 -14.95
N GLY A 425 10.15 6.49 -15.69
CA GLY A 425 9.06 7.36 -15.22
C GLY A 425 8.73 8.46 -16.23
N ARG A 426 8.22 9.62 -15.79
CA ARG A 426 7.95 10.79 -16.65
C ARG A 426 8.83 11.99 -16.29
N SER A 427 9.37 12.68 -17.28
CA SER A 427 10.14 13.91 -17.10
C SER A 427 9.33 15.08 -16.52
N ASN A 428 8.03 15.14 -16.79
CA ASN A 428 7.12 16.14 -16.20
C ASN A 428 6.59 15.72 -14.81
N GLU A 429 6.72 14.44 -14.46
CA GLU A 429 6.37 13.93 -13.13
C GLU A 429 7.60 13.77 -12.25
N THR A 430 8.81 14.01 -12.80
CA THR A 430 10.00 14.12 -11.97
C THR A 430 9.95 15.39 -11.16
N ILE A 431 9.97 15.22 -9.85
CA ILE A 431 10.13 16.28 -8.88
C ILE A 431 11.54 16.85 -9.06
N THR A 432 11.65 18.12 -9.45
CA THR A 432 12.92 18.82 -9.50
C THR A 432 13.10 19.59 -8.20
N LEU A 433 14.09 19.21 -7.40
CA LEU A 433 14.42 19.93 -6.17
C LEU A 433 15.11 21.25 -6.49
N SER A 434 15.07 22.21 -5.54
CA SER A 434 15.82 23.47 -5.59
C SER A 434 17.34 23.27 -5.79
N SER A 435 17.87 22.10 -5.42
CA SER A 435 19.26 21.69 -5.70
C SER A 435 19.55 21.31 -7.16
N GLY A 436 18.56 21.36 -8.06
CA GLY A 436 18.67 20.91 -9.46
C GLY A 436 18.60 19.40 -9.66
N LYS A 437 18.53 18.60 -8.59
CA LYS A 437 18.37 17.14 -8.67
C LYS A 437 16.94 16.75 -9.03
N LYS A 438 16.79 15.88 -10.03
CA LYS A 438 15.51 15.30 -10.45
C LYS A 438 15.23 13.99 -9.72
N ILE A 439 14.00 13.84 -9.25
CA ILE A 439 13.51 12.70 -8.49
C ILE A 439 12.31 12.12 -9.22
N ASN A 440 12.32 10.81 -9.44
CA ASN A 440 11.14 10.10 -9.91
C ASN A 440 10.30 9.63 -8.71
N PRO A 441 9.12 10.22 -8.46
CA PRO A 441 8.30 9.87 -7.30
C PRO A 441 7.87 8.40 -7.31
N GLU A 442 7.58 7.82 -8.48
CA GLU A 442 7.13 6.42 -8.59
C GLU A 442 8.18 5.41 -8.14
N GLU A 443 9.46 5.68 -8.40
CA GLU A 443 10.56 4.83 -7.92
C GLU A 443 10.63 4.82 -6.40
N ILE A 444 10.43 5.99 -5.78
CA ILE A 444 10.49 6.13 -4.33
C ILE A 444 9.22 5.53 -3.70
N GLU A 445 8.04 5.79 -4.26
CA GLU A 445 6.77 5.19 -3.85
C GLU A 445 6.85 3.66 -3.86
N ALA A 446 7.41 3.06 -4.92
CA ALA A 446 7.61 1.62 -5.03
C ALA A 446 8.53 1.04 -3.94
N LEU A 447 9.45 1.83 -3.37
CA LEU A 447 10.27 1.42 -2.24
C LEU A 447 9.47 1.42 -0.94
N TYR A 448 8.65 2.45 -0.70
CA TYR A 448 7.79 2.54 0.48
C TYR A 448 6.65 1.52 0.45
N LEU A 449 6.09 1.20 -0.72
CA LEU A 449 5.08 0.14 -0.92
C LEU A 449 5.57 -1.28 -0.63
N ARG A 450 6.88 -1.48 -0.40
CA ARG A 450 7.38 -2.77 0.11
C ARG A 450 6.94 -3.04 1.54
N SER A 451 6.57 -1.99 2.29
CA SER A 451 6.02 -2.14 3.63
C SER A 451 4.60 -2.68 3.55
N PRO A 452 4.27 -3.80 4.21
CA PRO A 452 2.92 -4.35 4.18
C PRO A 452 1.90 -3.50 4.96
N PHE A 453 2.36 -2.46 5.69
CA PHE A 453 1.51 -1.52 6.43
C PHE A 453 1.03 -0.36 5.55
N ILE A 454 1.64 -0.15 4.38
CA ILE A 454 1.32 0.95 3.46
C ILE A 454 0.60 0.36 2.25
N LYS A 455 -0.68 0.67 2.09
CA LYS A 455 -1.48 0.20 0.96
C LYS A 455 -1.27 1.07 -0.27
N GLU A 456 -1.23 2.38 -0.09
CA GLU A 456 -0.98 3.36 -1.14
C GLU A 456 -0.14 4.52 -0.59
N ILE A 457 0.72 5.08 -1.43
CA ILE A 457 1.51 6.27 -1.10
C ILE A 457 1.68 7.10 -2.37
N CYS A 458 1.60 8.41 -2.23
CA CYS A 458 1.89 9.36 -3.31
C CYS A 458 2.94 10.34 -2.82
N ILE A 459 4.03 10.49 -3.58
CA ILE A 459 5.13 11.40 -3.27
C ILE A 459 4.98 12.67 -4.11
N LEU A 460 5.10 13.81 -3.44
CA LEU A 460 4.88 15.15 -3.97
C LEU A 460 5.99 16.10 -3.50
N LEU A 461 6.13 17.23 -4.19
CA LEU A 461 6.89 18.39 -3.74
C LEU A 461 5.93 19.59 -3.71
N PRO A 462 5.16 19.76 -2.63
CA PRO A 462 4.15 20.81 -2.58
C PRO A 462 4.80 22.19 -2.68
N GLU A 463 4.35 23.02 -3.62
CA GLU A 463 4.87 24.37 -3.87
C GLU A 463 4.97 25.23 -2.60
N LYS A 464 4.00 25.18 -1.67
CA LYS A 464 4.03 26.01 -0.44
C LYS A 464 5.04 25.54 0.62
N ILE A 465 5.53 24.31 0.51
CA ILE A 465 6.37 23.66 1.54
C ILE A 465 7.79 23.43 1.03
N GLU A 466 7.96 23.31 -0.29
CA GLU A 466 9.24 23.15 -0.99
C GLU A 466 10.09 21.99 -0.45
N ARG A 467 9.45 20.96 0.13
CA ARG A 467 10.09 19.75 0.65
C ARG A 467 9.37 18.50 0.19
N LEU A 468 10.13 17.44 0.00
CA LEU A 468 9.58 16.15 -0.47
C LEU A 468 8.61 15.60 0.58
N SER A 469 7.35 15.45 0.19
CA SER A 469 6.24 15.10 1.07
C SER A 469 5.47 13.89 0.55
N ALA A 470 4.67 13.26 1.42
CA ALA A 470 3.85 12.13 1.02
C ALA A 470 2.42 12.13 1.59
N VAL A 471 1.48 11.58 0.83
CA VAL A 471 0.14 11.21 1.31
C VAL A 471 0.07 9.69 1.38
N ILE A 472 -0.24 9.15 2.55
CA ILE A 472 -0.17 7.72 2.85
C ILE A 472 -1.56 7.18 3.18
N PHE A 473 -1.98 6.13 2.47
CA PHE A 473 -3.17 5.34 2.80
C PHE A 473 -2.75 4.00 3.44
N PRO A 474 -3.09 3.75 4.72
CA PRO A 474 -2.71 2.53 5.43
C PRO A 474 -3.39 1.26 4.89
N ASP A 475 -2.74 0.10 5.04
CA ASP A 475 -3.42 -1.18 4.86
C ASP A 475 -4.16 -1.62 6.13
N TYR A 476 -5.36 -1.08 6.31
CA TYR A 476 -6.20 -1.37 7.48
C TYR A 476 -6.47 -2.88 7.68
N GLU A 477 -6.59 -3.66 6.61
CA GLU A 477 -6.81 -5.11 6.70
C GLU A 477 -5.56 -5.83 7.22
N TYR A 478 -4.38 -5.40 6.77
CA TYR A 478 -3.12 -5.92 7.30
C TYR A 478 -2.94 -5.54 8.78
N PHE A 479 -3.24 -4.30 9.17
CA PHE A 479 -3.20 -3.85 10.57
C PHE A 479 -4.11 -4.70 11.47
N LYS A 480 -5.35 -4.98 11.04
CA LYS A 480 -6.28 -5.89 11.74
C LYS A 480 -5.69 -7.29 11.87
N SER A 481 -5.12 -7.86 10.81
CA SER A 481 -4.53 -9.21 10.83
C SER A 481 -3.36 -9.34 11.81
N GLN A 482 -2.58 -8.27 11.99
CA GLN A 482 -1.42 -8.23 12.88
C GLN A 482 -1.77 -7.80 14.31
N LYS A 483 -3.04 -7.44 14.56
CA LYS A 483 -3.51 -6.87 15.84
C LYS A 483 -2.64 -5.68 16.28
N VAL A 484 -2.31 -4.80 15.34
CA VAL A 484 -1.54 -3.57 15.60
C VAL A 484 -2.52 -2.40 15.57
N THR A 485 -2.69 -1.72 16.71
CA THR A 485 -3.62 -0.59 16.87
C THR A 485 -2.95 0.76 16.59
N GLN A 486 -1.62 0.84 16.73
CA GLN A 486 -0.83 2.07 16.55
C GLN A 486 -0.44 2.31 15.07
N ILE A 487 -1.42 2.68 14.24
CA ILE A 487 -1.22 2.87 12.78
C ILE A 487 -0.20 3.96 12.47
N LYS A 488 -0.30 5.13 13.13
CA LYS A 488 0.57 6.29 12.84
C LYS A 488 2.03 6.02 13.21
N GLU A 489 2.30 5.50 14.40
CA GLU A 489 3.67 5.16 14.85
C GLU A 489 4.27 4.06 14.00
N LYS A 490 3.47 3.05 13.63
CA LYS A 490 3.96 1.99 12.77
C LYS A 490 4.31 2.51 11.37
N ILE A 491 3.46 3.35 10.78
CA ILE A 491 3.76 4.00 9.49
C ILE A 491 4.99 4.91 9.61
N ARG A 492 5.09 5.71 10.68
CA ARG A 492 6.28 6.54 10.96
C ARG A 492 7.54 5.69 10.95
N TRP A 493 7.54 4.59 11.71
CA TRP A 493 8.65 3.66 11.80
C TRP A 493 9.03 3.05 10.45
N GLU A 494 8.04 2.67 9.63
CA GLU A 494 8.27 2.14 8.28
C GLU A 494 8.85 3.21 7.33
N ILE A 495 8.29 4.43 7.35
CA ILE A 495 8.78 5.55 6.56
C ILE A 495 10.23 5.89 6.96
N GLU A 496 10.53 6.00 8.25
CA GLU A 496 11.89 6.30 8.72
C GLU A 496 12.89 5.20 8.32
N ASN A 497 12.51 3.93 8.48
CA ASN A 497 13.39 2.80 8.14
C ASN A 497 13.69 2.69 6.64
N ILE A 498 12.71 3.01 5.80
CA ILE A 498 12.90 3.01 4.35
C ILE A 498 13.68 4.26 3.93
N SER A 499 13.36 5.43 4.48
CA SER A 499 14.05 6.70 4.21
C SER A 499 15.56 6.64 4.52
N LYS A 500 15.96 5.90 5.57
CA LYS A 500 17.38 5.71 5.91
C LYS A 500 18.20 5.01 4.81
N LYS A 501 17.56 4.20 3.98
CA LYS A 501 18.20 3.49 2.86
C LYS A 501 18.27 4.35 1.59
N LEU A 502 17.65 5.53 1.60
CA LEU A 502 17.63 6.46 0.48
C LEU A 502 18.69 7.55 0.65
N PRO A 503 19.26 8.05 -0.47
CA PRO A 503 20.04 9.28 -0.48
C PRO A 503 19.26 10.43 0.18
N PRO A 504 19.92 11.36 0.89
CA PRO A 504 19.24 12.42 1.66
C PRO A 504 18.19 13.21 0.88
N TYR A 505 18.45 13.49 -0.40
CA TYR A 505 17.55 14.25 -1.26
C TYR A 505 16.30 13.47 -1.71
N GLN A 506 16.25 12.15 -1.54
CA GLN A 506 15.10 11.30 -1.87
C GLN A 506 14.24 10.94 -0.64
N ARG A 507 14.54 11.51 0.52
CA ARG A 507 13.85 11.18 1.77
C ARG A 507 12.59 12.01 1.92
N ILE A 508 11.51 11.34 2.35
CA ILE A 508 10.27 12.03 2.73
C ILE A 508 10.55 12.84 4.01
N HIS A 509 10.31 14.15 3.95
CA HIS A 509 10.46 15.06 5.08
C HIS A 509 9.16 15.23 5.87
N GLN A 510 8.03 15.20 5.17
CA GLN A 510 6.71 15.36 5.76
C GLN A 510 5.72 14.37 5.14
N TYR A 511 4.74 13.92 5.92
CA TYR A 511 3.68 13.09 5.37
C TYR A 511 2.37 13.29 6.12
N VAL A 512 1.28 13.03 5.43
CA VAL A 512 -0.08 12.99 6.00
C VAL A 512 -0.66 11.60 5.78
N ILE A 513 -1.49 11.14 6.72
CA ILE A 513 -2.17 9.85 6.62
C ILE A 513 -3.65 10.12 6.31
N THR A 514 -4.16 9.51 5.25
CA THR A 514 -5.56 9.60 4.83
C THR A 514 -6.33 8.36 5.25
N SER A 515 -7.60 8.52 5.62
CA SER A 515 -8.56 7.44 5.88
C SER A 515 -9.21 6.87 4.63
N GLU A 516 -9.10 7.59 3.50
CA GLU A 516 -9.64 7.19 2.21
C GLU A 516 -8.51 6.82 1.23
N PRO A 517 -8.76 5.87 0.30
CA PRO A 517 -7.84 5.56 -0.79
C PRO A 517 -7.45 6.80 -1.60
N LEU A 518 -6.28 6.76 -2.23
CA LEU A 518 -5.78 7.89 -3.00
C LEU A 518 -6.54 8.02 -4.33
N PRO A 519 -6.96 9.25 -4.73
CA PRO A 519 -7.58 9.50 -6.02
C PRO A 519 -6.76 8.93 -7.17
N LYS A 520 -7.42 8.10 -8.00
CA LYS A 520 -6.81 7.46 -9.17
C LYS A 520 -7.64 7.75 -10.41
N THR A 521 -7.00 7.70 -11.58
CA THR A 521 -7.69 7.65 -12.87
C THR A 521 -8.41 6.31 -13.00
N THR A 522 -9.32 6.19 -13.98
CA THR A 522 -10.01 4.92 -14.26
C THR A 522 -9.06 3.82 -14.73
N LEU A 523 -7.83 4.17 -15.16
CA LEU A 523 -6.74 3.22 -15.45
C LEU A 523 -5.86 2.89 -14.23
N GLY A 524 -6.16 3.47 -13.05
CA GLY A 524 -5.48 3.18 -11.79
C GLY A 524 -4.23 4.03 -11.51
N LYS A 525 -3.94 5.06 -12.32
CA LYS A 525 -2.81 5.99 -12.10
C LYS A 525 -3.17 7.02 -11.03
N LEU A 526 -2.25 7.38 -10.14
CA LEU A 526 -2.47 8.40 -9.12
C LEU A 526 -2.75 9.77 -9.75
N LYS A 527 -3.84 10.43 -9.35
CA LYS A 527 -4.14 11.83 -9.74
C LYS A 527 -3.38 12.79 -8.83
N ARG A 528 -2.06 12.93 -9.06
CA ARG A 528 -1.13 13.66 -8.18
C ARG A 528 -1.58 15.08 -7.84
N PHE A 529 -2.14 15.81 -8.81
CA PHE A 529 -2.72 17.14 -8.60
C PHE A 529 -3.83 17.14 -7.53
N GLN A 530 -4.82 16.24 -7.64
CA GLN A 530 -5.89 16.12 -6.64
C GLN A 530 -5.35 15.66 -5.27
N ILE A 531 -4.30 14.83 -5.28
CA ILE A 531 -3.64 14.37 -4.07
C ILE A 531 -2.86 15.51 -3.40
N GLU A 532 -2.29 16.43 -4.17
CA GLU A 532 -1.62 17.62 -3.65
C GLU A 532 -2.60 18.61 -3.02
N GLU A 533 -3.76 18.86 -3.62
CA GLU A 533 -4.85 19.61 -2.99
C GLU A 533 -5.30 18.94 -1.68
N LYS A 534 -5.51 17.62 -1.70
CA LYS A 534 -5.84 16.82 -0.51
C LYS A 534 -4.73 16.88 0.53
N PHE A 535 -3.47 16.92 0.10
CA PHE A 535 -2.33 17.09 0.98
C PHE A 535 -2.41 18.44 1.69
N TYR A 536 -2.67 19.56 1.00
CA TYR A 536 -2.81 20.86 1.65
C TYR A 536 -3.97 20.87 2.65
N THR A 537 -5.14 20.34 2.28
CA THR A 537 -6.29 20.26 3.19
C THR A 537 -5.97 19.45 4.45
N LEU A 538 -5.34 18.27 4.28
CA LEU A 538 -4.96 17.41 5.40
C LEU A 538 -3.82 18.01 6.24
N PHE A 539 -2.86 18.66 5.59
CA PHE A 539 -1.70 19.28 6.22
C PHE A 539 -2.10 20.53 7.02
N GLU A 540 -2.95 21.39 6.47
CA GLU A 540 -3.52 22.55 7.16
C GLU A 540 -4.45 22.11 8.31
N SER A 541 -5.24 21.04 8.13
CA SER A 541 -6.03 20.44 9.22
C SER A 541 -5.19 19.82 10.35
N SER A 542 -3.93 19.50 10.07
CA SER A 542 -2.97 19.01 11.07
C SER A 542 -2.24 20.14 11.83
N GLN A 543 -2.41 21.41 11.40
CA GLN A 543 -1.74 22.59 11.98
C GLN A 543 -2.67 23.69 12.53
N LYS A 544 -4.00 23.64 12.33
CA LYS A 544 -4.96 24.60 12.93
C LYS A 544 -6.16 23.92 13.61
N LEU A 545 -6.36 24.30 14.88
CA LEU A 545 -7.50 24.11 15.80
C LEU A 545 -8.71 23.29 15.32
N LYS A 546 -8.98 22.20 16.06
CA LYS A 546 -10.14 21.31 15.91
C LYS A 546 -11.39 21.89 16.58
N ARG A 547 -12.53 21.69 15.91
CA ARG A 547 -13.90 22.07 16.35
C ARG A 547 -14.32 21.32 17.62
N GLU A 548 -15.05 22.01 18.49
CA GLU A 548 -15.91 21.39 19.50
C GLU A 548 -17.07 20.63 18.83
N LEU A 549 -17.29 19.38 19.23
CA LEU A 549 -18.43 18.56 18.79
C LEU A 549 -19.64 18.85 19.71
N PRO A 550 -20.90 18.75 19.22
CA PRO A 550 -22.10 18.98 20.04
C PRO A 550 -22.17 18.08 21.29
N GLN A 551 -21.60 16.88 21.22
CA GLN A 551 -21.53 15.90 22.33
C GLN A 551 -20.54 16.30 23.44
N ASP A 552 -19.65 17.26 23.17
CA ASP A 552 -18.67 17.73 24.16
C ASP A 552 -19.29 18.61 25.22
N LYS A 553 -20.39 19.30 24.92
CA LYS A 553 -21.09 20.15 25.89
C LYS A 553 -21.70 19.32 27.03
N GLU A 554 -22.18 18.11 26.75
CA GLU A 554 -22.71 17.21 27.78
C GLU A 554 -21.60 16.57 28.62
N ILE A 555 -20.48 16.19 27.99
CA ILE A 555 -19.32 15.62 28.68
C ILE A 555 -18.64 16.69 29.56
N LEU A 556 -18.45 17.91 29.04
CA LEU A 556 -17.82 19.04 29.75
C LEU A 556 -18.70 19.64 30.86
N SER A 557 -20.02 19.50 30.78
CA SER A 557 -20.95 19.93 31.84
C SER A 557 -21.14 18.88 32.94
N HIS A 558 -20.68 17.64 32.73
CA HIS A 558 -20.80 16.58 33.73
C HIS A 558 -19.83 16.78 34.92
N PRO A 559 -20.31 16.79 36.18
CA PRO A 559 -19.48 17.10 37.35
C PRO A 559 -18.25 16.20 37.54
N LEU A 560 -18.33 14.92 37.18
CA LEU A 560 -17.19 13.99 37.30
C LEU A 560 -16.12 14.27 36.24
N CYS A 561 -16.52 14.67 35.03
CA CYS A 561 -15.60 15.00 33.96
C CYS A 561 -14.85 16.30 34.25
N GLN A 562 -15.53 17.29 34.87
CA GLN A 562 -14.88 18.52 35.33
C GLN A 562 -13.85 18.24 36.43
N LYS A 563 -14.15 17.33 37.37
CA LYS A 563 -13.19 16.91 38.41
C LYS A 563 -11.97 16.22 37.80
N ALA A 564 -12.16 15.37 36.79
CA ALA A 564 -11.05 14.71 36.10
C ALA A 564 -10.19 15.72 35.30
N LEU A 565 -10.82 16.67 34.59
CA LEU A 565 -10.13 17.76 33.90
C LEU A 565 -9.33 18.66 34.85
N THR A 566 -9.93 19.02 35.98
CA THR A 566 -9.27 19.84 37.02
C THR A 566 -8.04 19.12 37.57
N TYR A 567 -8.16 17.82 37.87
CA TYR A 567 -7.03 16.99 38.31
C TYR A 567 -5.91 16.96 37.25
N LEU A 568 -6.26 16.75 35.98
CA LEU A 568 -5.30 16.66 34.88
C LEU A 568 -4.56 18.01 34.64
N SER A 569 -5.29 19.13 34.67
CA SER A 569 -4.69 20.46 34.53
C SER A 569 -3.76 20.81 35.69
N GLN A 570 -4.15 20.47 36.93
CA GLN A 570 -3.31 20.68 38.11
C GLN A 570 -2.04 19.82 38.07
N LYS A 571 -2.15 18.55 37.68
CA LYS A 571 -1.00 17.62 37.60
C LYS A 571 0.02 18.07 36.55
N LEU A 572 -0.43 18.56 35.40
CA LEU A 572 0.44 18.88 34.26
C LEU A 572 0.84 20.37 34.18
N LYS A 573 0.27 21.24 35.02
CA LYS A 573 0.56 22.69 35.07
C LYS A 573 0.50 23.35 33.68
N ARG A 574 -0.43 22.92 32.83
CA ARG A 574 -0.66 23.41 31.48
C ARG A 574 -2.16 23.44 31.16
N GLU A 575 -2.50 24.18 30.11
CA GLU A 575 -3.83 24.09 29.51
C GLU A 575 -4.02 22.71 28.87
N ILE A 576 -5.24 22.17 29.01
CA ILE A 576 -5.60 20.82 28.57
C ILE A 576 -6.79 20.91 27.63
N HIS A 577 -6.64 20.38 26.42
CA HIS A 577 -7.73 20.27 25.45
C HIS A 577 -8.28 18.84 25.38
N LEU A 578 -9.55 18.71 25.01
CA LEU A 578 -10.21 17.40 24.87
C LEU A 578 -9.52 16.50 23.86
N ASP A 579 -9.02 17.06 22.76
CA ASP A 579 -8.35 16.28 21.73
C ASP A 579 -6.85 16.03 22.00
N ASP A 580 -6.34 16.51 23.14
CA ASP A 580 -4.96 16.24 23.53
C ASP A 580 -4.78 14.73 23.69
N HIS A 581 -3.87 14.18 22.89
CA HIS A 581 -3.46 12.80 23.03
C HIS A 581 -2.59 12.64 24.27
N LEU A 582 -2.90 11.63 25.10
CA LEU A 582 -2.25 11.44 26.40
C LEU A 582 -0.72 11.26 26.26
N GLU A 583 -0.27 10.48 25.27
CA GLU A 583 1.17 10.31 24.99
C GLU A 583 1.77 11.43 24.12
N LEU A 584 1.15 11.77 22.99
CA LEU A 584 1.77 12.61 21.96
C LEU A 584 1.72 14.11 22.28
N ASP A 585 0.64 14.56 22.92
CA ASP A 585 0.41 15.98 23.18
C ASP A 585 0.68 16.31 24.65
N LEU A 586 0.32 15.42 25.60
CA LEU A 586 0.57 15.61 27.04
C LEU A 586 1.92 15.05 27.51
N GLY A 587 2.59 14.21 26.71
CA GLY A 587 3.89 13.62 27.06
C GLY A 587 3.83 12.51 28.11
N LEU A 588 2.65 11.95 28.38
CA LEU A 588 2.46 10.93 29.44
C LEU A 588 2.93 9.56 28.95
N ASP A 589 3.89 8.97 29.65
CA ASP A 589 4.30 7.59 29.39
C ASP A 589 3.30 6.55 29.96
N SER A 590 3.53 5.27 29.69
CA SER A 590 2.61 4.21 30.11
C SER A 590 2.41 4.09 31.63
N LEU A 591 3.40 4.49 32.46
CA LEU A 591 3.24 4.53 33.92
C LEU A 591 2.40 5.75 34.32
N GLU A 592 2.69 6.90 33.71
CA GLU A 592 2.02 8.16 34.03
C GLU A 592 0.55 8.17 33.62
N GLN A 593 0.19 7.43 32.57
CA GLN A 593 -1.21 7.19 32.17
C GLN A 593 -1.96 6.33 33.22
N ILE A 594 -1.31 5.33 33.82
CA ILE A 594 -1.92 4.53 34.89
C ILE A 594 -2.12 5.38 36.14
N GLU A 595 -1.11 6.16 36.53
CA GLU A 595 -1.26 7.10 37.64
C GLU A 595 -2.33 8.15 37.38
N LEU A 596 -2.50 8.58 36.13
CA LEU A 596 -3.58 9.46 35.72
C LEU A 596 -4.95 8.80 35.95
N PHE A 597 -5.14 7.56 35.52
CA PHE A 597 -6.42 6.85 35.71
C PHE A 597 -6.72 6.51 37.17
N LEU A 598 -5.70 6.18 37.97
CA LEU A 598 -5.82 6.05 39.43
C LEU A 598 -6.19 7.40 40.08
N GLY A 599 -5.59 8.49 39.59
CA GLY A 599 -5.94 9.86 39.97
C GLY A 599 -7.39 10.21 39.62
N PHE A 600 -7.86 9.85 38.43
CA PHE A 600 -9.26 9.99 38.02
C PHE A 600 -10.19 9.18 38.90
N GLN A 601 -9.83 7.94 39.24
CA GLN A 601 -10.62 7.13 40.18
C GLN A 601 -10.72 7.80 41.54
N LYS A 602 -9.63 8.38 42.07
CA LYS A 602 -9.64 9.12 43.33
C LYS A 602 -10.50 10.38 43.26
N ALA A 603 -10.42 11.12 42.16
CA ALA A 603 -11.16 12.37 41.98
C ALA A 603 -12.66 12.16 41.71
N THR A 604 -13.02 11.04 41.08
CA THR A 604 -14.38 10.79 40.56
C THR A 604 -15.12 9.63 41.23
N GLY A 605 -14.41 8.73 41.93
CA GLY A 605 -14.96 7.49 42.51
C GLY A 605 -15.16 6.35 41.51
N ILE A 606 -14.83 6.54 40.22
CA ILE A 606 -15.08 5.56 39.14
C ILE A 606 -13.77 4.92 38.70
N LYS A 607 -13.71 3.59 38.73
CA LYS A 607 -12.57 2.82 38.22
C LYS A 607 -12.72 2.60 36.70
N ILE A 608 -11.73 3.04 35.95
CA ILE A 608 -11.52 2.61 34.56
C ILE A 608 -10.73 1.29 34.63
N SER A 609 -11.26 0.21 34.04
CA SER A 609 -10.55 -1.07 34.03
C SER A 609 -9.35 -1.04 33.08
N ASP A 610 -8.36 -1.90 33.30
CA ASP A 610 -7.18 -1.97 32.43
C ASP A 610 -7.56 -2.34 30.98
N GLU A 611 -8.61 -3.15 30.79
CA GLU A 611 -9.16 -3.46 29.46
C GLU A 611 -9.84 -2.25 28.80
N ASP A 612 -10.54 -1.43 29.58
CA ASP A 612 -11.17 -0.20 29.10
C ASP A 612 -10.14 0.89 28.78
N ALA A 613 -9.01 0.90 29.49
CA ALA A 613 -7.89 1.78 29.21
C ALA A 613 -7.21 1.46 27.86
N LEU A 614 -7.31 0.23 27.36
CA LEU A 614 -6.72 -0.23 26.08
C LEU A 614 -7.34 0.39 24.81
N GLY A 615 -8.20 1.40 24.94
CA GLY A 615 -8.76 2.20 23.85
C GLY A 615 -8.82 3.70 24.12
N ILE A 616 -8.21 4.17 25.20
CA ILE A 616 -8.23 5.59 25.60
C ILE A 616 -6.95 6.25 25.10
N PHE A 617 -7.06 7.14 24.11
CA PHE A 617 -5.91 7.78 23.48
C PHE A 617 -5.87 9.29 23.74
N THR A 618 -7.04 9.90 23.93
CA THR A 618 -7.20 11.34 24.16
C THR A 618 -7.86 11.64 25.49
N VAL A 619 -7.76 12.89 25.93
CA VAL A 619 -8.51 13.40 27.09
C VAL A 619 -10.01 13.18 26.89
N ARG A 620 -10.52 13.37 25.67
CA ARG A 620 -11.89 13.09 25.26
C ARG A 620 -12.29 11.64 25.47
N ASP A 621 -11.46 10.69 25.04
CA ASP A 621 -11.74 9.27 25.22
C ASP A 621 -11.81 8.92 26.72
N ALA A 622 -10.92 9.51 27.53
CA ALA A 622 -10.89 9.28 28.96
C ALA A 622 -12.14 9.82 29.65
N LEU A 623 -12.55 11.05 29.32
CA LEU A 623 -13.75 11.67 29.87
C LEU A 623 -15.03 11.01 29.37
N ARG A 624 -15.09 10.62 28.10
CA ARG A 624 -16.22 9.88 27.53
C ARG A 624 -16.37 8.53 28.23
N LYS A 625 -15.27 7.82 28.45
CA LYS A 625 -15.32 6.52 29.13
C LYS A 625 -15.74 6.67 30.59
N LEU A 626 -15.24 7.70 31.29
CA LEU A 626 -15.71 8.05 32.64
C LEU A 626 -17.21 8.38 32.66
N TYR A 627 -17.68 9.13 31.68
CA TYR A 627 -19.09 9.49 31.52
C TYR A 627 -19.96 8.25 31.26
N GLU A 628 -19.56 7.37 30.33
CA GLU A 628 -20.25 6.10 30.06
C GLU A 628 -20.33 5.21 31.30
N LEU A 629 -19.23 5.11 32.06
CA LEU A 629 -19.19 4.34 33.30
C LEU A 629 -20.03 4.98 34.42
N SER A 630 -20.16 6.31 34.45
CA SER A 630 -21.03 7.00 35.40
C SER A 630 -22.52 6.76 35.14
N ILE A 631 -22.92 6.64 33.87
CA ILE A 631 -24.31 6.35 33.47
C ILE A 631 -24.68 4.91 33.81
N GLN A 632 -23.71 3.98 33.70
CA GLN A 632 -23.95 2.54 33.93
C GLN A 632 -24.12 2.15 35.42
N LYS A 633 -24.18 3.11 36.37
CA LYS A 633 -24.40 2.88 37.81
C LYS A 633 -23.58 1.73 38.41
N LYS A 634 -22.30 1.58 38.03
CA LYS A 634 -21.37 0.77 38.84
C LYS A 634 -21.03 1.57 40.09
N LEU A 635 -21.51 1.08 41.25
CA LEU A 635 -21.25 1.64 42.58
C LEU A 635 -19.75 1.93 42.81
N PRO A 636 -19.43 2.86 43.74
CA PRO A 636 -18.05 3.16 44.11
C PRO A 636 -17.36 1.86 44.52
N SER A 637 -16.31 1.50 43.77
CA SER A 637 -15.45 0.40 44.18
C SER A 637 -14.64 0.85 45.39
N GLN A 638 -14.45 -0.05 46.35
CA GLN A 638 -13.66 0.15 47.58
C GLN A 638 -12.39 0.94 47.31
N ALA A 639 -12.01 1.78 48.27
CA ALA A 639 -10.81 2.63 48.22
C ALA A 639 -9.60 1.84 47.67
N VAL A 640 -9.28 2.06 46.40
CA VAL A 640 -8.05 1.55 45.80
C VAL A 640 -6.96 2.52 46.22
N SER A 641 -5.99 2.01 46.98
CA SER A 641 -4.85 2.82 47.39
C SER A 641 -4.06 3.28 46.18
N THR A 642 -3.74 4.56 46.19
CA THR A 642 -2.99 5.24 45.13
C THR A 642 -1.48 5.13 45.34
N GLN A 643 -1.06 4.40 46.38
CA GLN A 643 0.34 4.23 46.74
C GLN A 643 0.86 2.89 46.22
N TRP A 644 1.98 2.94 45.49
CA TRP A 644 2.62 1.77 44.90
C TRP A 644 2.94 0.68 45.93
N GLU A 645 3.20 1.04 47.19
CA GLU A 645 3.40 0.10 48.30
C GLU A 645 2.26 -0.92 48.45
N GLU A 646 1.01 -0.45 48.42
CA GLU A 646 -0.18 -1.32 48.51
C GLU A 646 -0.40 -2.12 47.22
N ILE A 647 -0.20 -1.50 46.05
CA ILE A 647 -0.34 -2.19 44.76
C ILE A 647 0.65 -3.36 44.65
N LEU A 648 1.88 -3.17 45.12
CA LEU A 648 2.93 -4.18 45.12
C LEU A 648 2.81 -5.20 46.28
N SER A 649 1.96 -4.93 47.28
CA SER A 649 1.65 -5.87 48.36
C SER A 649 0.54 -6.86 47.96
N GLN A 650 -0.40 -6.42 47.12
CA GLN A 650 -1.48 -7.25 46.58
C GLN A 650 -1.01 -8.02 45.34
N ILE A 651 -0.76 -9.32 45.48
CA ILE A 651 -0.26 -10.16 44.37
C ILE A 651 -1.37 -11.09 43.89
N PRO A 652 -1.95 -10.87 42.70
CA PRO A 652 -3.04 -11.69 42.16
C PRO A 652 -2.66 -13.17 42.02
N PRO A 653 -3.60 -14.12 42.20
CA PRO A 653 -3.35 -15.54 42.02
C PRO A 653 -2.85 -15.91 40.61
N GLU A 654 -3.26 -15.16 39.59
CA GLU A 654 -2.85 -15.35 38.19
C GLU A 654 -1.37 -15.05 37.97
N VAL A 655 -0.87 -13.95 38.55
CA VAL A 655 0.55 -13.59 38.53
C VAL A 655 1.40 -14.67 39.21
N LYS A 656 0.92 -15.24 40.32
CA LYS A 656 1.60 -16.35 41.01
C LYS A 656 1.70 -17.62 40.15
N ARG A 657 0.69 -17.91 39.33
CA ARG A 657 0.68 -19.09 38.42
C ARG A 657 1.68 -18.94 37.26
N LEU A 658 1.90 -17.71 36.80
CA LEU A 658 2.81 -17.41 35.70
C LEU A 658 4.29 -17.49 36.09
N ILE A 659 4.61 -17.47 37.40
CA ILE A 659 5.97 -17.38 37.92
C ILE A 659 6.27 -18.59 38.83
N PRO A 660 6.72 -19.72 38.26
CA PRO A 660 7.12 -20.87 39.07
C PRO A 660 8.37 -20.53 39.90
N LEU A 661 8.25 -20.54 41.24
CA LEU A 661 9.35 -20.27 42.16
C LEU A 661 10.25 -21.50 42.40
N LYS A 662 9.70 -22.71 42.25
CA LYS A 662 10.39 -23.99 42.42
C LYS A 662 10.63 -24.64 41.06
N GLN A 663 11.80 -25.25 40.90
CA GLN A 663 12.17 -26.05 39.72
C GLN A 663 12.35 -27.51 40.14
N ASN A 664 11.89 -28.41 39.29
CA ASN A 664 12.10 -29.84 39.48
C ASN A 664 13.55 -30.21 39.13
N PHE A 665 14.04 -31.35 39.63
CA PHE A 665 15.43 -31.80 39.44
C PHE A 665 15.85 -31.84 37.97
N LEU A 666 14.97 -32.37 37.11
CA LEU A 666 15.19 -32.45 35.66
C LEU A 666 15.37 -31.06 35.01
N GLU A 667 14.59 -30.07 35.45
CA GLU A 667 14.70 -28.69 34.94
C GLU A 667 16.00 -28.03 35.39
N LYS A 668 16.44 -28.27 36.63
CA LYS A 668 17.74 -27.79 37.12
C LYS A 668 18.90 -28.38 36.32
N MET A 669 18.86 -29.67 36.02
CA MET A 669 19.89 -30.33 35.21
C MET A 669 19.93 -29.81 33.76
N VAL A 670 18.78 -29.73 33.10
CA VAL A 670 18.69 -29.20 31.72
C VAL A 670 19.20 -27.75 31.66
N ASN A 671 18.78 -26.91 32.61
CA ASN A 671 19.21 -25.52 32.66
C ASN A 671 20.72 -25.38 32.96
N PHE A 672 21.27 -26.24 33.81
CA PHE A 672 22.70 -26.28 34.08
C PHE A 672 23.50 -26.60 32.80
N ILE A 673 23.14 -27.67 32.07
CA ILE A 673 23.80 -28.05 30.82
C ILE A 673 23.69 -26.95 29.76
N LEU A 674 22.50 -26.37 29.60
CA LEU A 674 22.27 -25.32 28.61
C LEU A 674 23.04 -24.02 28.96
N SER A 675 23.19 -23.71 30.25
CA SER A 675 24.00 -22.56 30.70
C SER A 675 25.49 -22.75 30.39
N LEU A 676 26.03 -23.97 30.54
CA LEU A 676 27.40 -24.30 30.15
C LEU A 676 27.61 -24.13 28.64
N PHE A 677 26.66 -24.61 27.83
CA PHE A 677 26.69 -24.42 26.39
C PHE A 677 26.70 -22.93 26.01
N LEU A 678 25.86 -22.11 26.64
CA LEU A 678 25.82 -20.66 26.38
C LEU A 678 27.11 -19.94 26.78
N ILE A 679 27.74 -20.34 27.88
CA ILE A 679 29.06 -19.81 28.29
C ILE A 679 30.10 -20.10 27.20
N ILE A 680 30.13 -21.31 26.67
CA ILE A 680 31.06 -21.70 25.61
C ILE A 680 30.75 -20.92 24.33
N LEU A 681 29.49 -20.89 23.91
CA LEU A 681 29.05 -20.19 22.71
C LEU A 681 29.45 -18.70 22.74
N THR A 682 29.20 -18.02 23.85
CA THR A 682 29.50 -16.59 23.98
C THR A 682 30.98 -16.29 24.06
N LYS A 683 31.78 -17.14 24.71
CA LYS A 683 33.24 -17.03 24.72
C LYS A 683 33.85 -17.24 23.34
N VAL A 684 33.37 -18.22 22.58
CA VAL A 684 33.91 -18.55 21.26
C VAL A 684 33.46 -17.54 20.20
N PHE A 685 32.15 -17.24 20.14
CA PHE A 685 31.59 -16.44 19.06
C PHE A 685 31.64 -14.93 19.31
N PHE A 686 31.56 -14.50 20.57
CA PHE A 686 31.57 -13.08 20.96
C PHE A 686 32.80 -12.66 21.77
N LEU A 687 33.79 -13.55 21.94
CA LEU A 687 35.03 -13.27 22.68
C LEU A 687 34.76 -12.59 24.04
N LEU A 688 33.72 -13.07 24.72
CA LEU A 688 33.15 -12.42 25.90
C LEU A 688 34.18 -12.24 27.02
N LYS A 689 34.40 -11.00 27.45
CA LYS A 689 35.17 -10.63 28.64
C LYS A 689 34.25 -10.20 29.78
N VAL A 690 34.48 -10.75 30.96
CA VAL A 690 33.68 -10.48 32.17
C VAL A 690 34.57 -9.87 33.25
N GLU A 691 34.22 -8.67 33.73
CA GLU A 691 34.89 -7.98 34.84
C GLU A 691 33.92 -7.77 36.01
N GLY A 692 34.46 -7.67 37.23
CA GLY A 692 33.66 -7.42 38.43
C GLY A 692 32.84 -8.63 38.90
N LYS A 693 33.12 -9.85 38.42
CA LYS A 693 32.37 -11.06 38.79
C LYS A 693 32.29 -11.32 40.31
N ASN A 694 33.30 -10.88 41.07
CA ASN A 694 33.33 -10.99 42.54
C ASN A 694 32.29 -10.10 43.23
N ASN A 695 31.74 -9.09 42.53
CA ASN A 695 30.73 -8.19 43.06
C ASN A 695 29.32 -8.82 43.06
N LEU A 696 29.13 -9.97 42.40
CA LEU A 696 27.82 -10.66 42.31
C LEU A 696 27.49 -11.40 43.63
N PRO A 697 26.44 -11.00 44.36
CA PRO A 697 25.98 -11.74 45.53
C PRO A 697 25.48 -13.13 45.15
N ARG A 698 25.68 -14.12 46.03
CA ARG A 698 25.23 -15.51 45.80
C ARG A 698 23.73 -15.71 45.99
N GLU A 699 23.09 -14.79 46.71
CA GLU A 699 21.68 -14.84 47.11
C GLU A 699 20.99 -13.49 46.90
N GLY A 700 19.70 -13.54 46.57
CA GLY A 700 18.83 -12.37 46.48
C GLY A 700 18.21 -12.01 47.83
N PRO A 701 17.38 -10.96 47.89
CA PRO A 701 16.91 -10.18 46.75
C PRO A 701 17.83 -9.03 46.37
N TYR A 702 18.03 -8.85 45.06
CA TYR A 702 18.62 -7.64 44.48
C TYR A 702 18.23 -7.55 43.00
N ILE A 703 18.33 -6.34 42.43
CA ILE A 703 18.04 -6.08 41.01
C ILE A 703 19.35 -5.97 40.24
N LEU A 704 19.53 -6.79 39.20
CA LEU A 704 20.54 -6.56 38.15
C LEU A 704 20.00 -5.49 37.20
N CYS A 705 20.77 -4.41 37.05
CA CYS A 705 20.38 -3.24 36.28
C CYS A 705 21.34 -3.02 35.08
N PRO A 706 21.16 -3.79 33.99
CA PRO A 706 21.96 -3.62 32.77
C PRO A 706 21.44 -2.55 31.81
N ASN A 707 22.34 -1.96 31.01
CA ASN A 707 21.94 -1.20 29.81
C ASN A 707 21.36 -2.14 28.72
N HIS A 708 20.50 -1.60 27.86
CA HIS A 708 19.79 -2.39 26.85
C HIS A 708 20.15 -2.00 25.41
N ASN A 709 21.24 -2.55 24.88
CA ASN A 709 21.78 -2.23 23.56
C ASN A 709 21.30 -3.13 22.41
N SER A 710 20.87 -4.36 22.67
CA SER A 710 20.76 -5.40 21.65
C SER A 710 19.78 -6.54 21.98
N TYR A 711 19.62 -7.48 21.05
CA TYR A 711 18.92 -8.75 21.32
C TYR A 711 19.74 -9.73 22.16
N LEU A 712 21.06 -9.51 22.31
CA LEU A 712 21.98 -10.38 23.03
C LEU A 712 22.07 -10.09 24.52
N ASP A 713 21.65 -8.91 24.99
CA ASP A 713 22.03 -8.43 26.33
C ASP A 713 21.62 -9.39 27.47
N GLY A 714 20.38 -9.90 27.45
CA GLY A 714 19.93 -10.88 28.45
C GLY A 714 20.73 -12.18 28.42
N LEU A 715 21.12 -12.63 27.22
CA LEU A 715 21.96 -13.81 27.04
C LEU A 715 23.39 -13.56 27.56
N ILE A 716 23.93 -12.36 27.33
CA ILE A 716 25.26 -11.96 27.82
C ILE A 716 25.27 -11.86 29.35
N VAL A 717 24.24 -11.25 29.97
CA VAL A 717 24.11 -11.22 31.44
C VAL A 717 24.07 -12.65 32.01
N ALA A 718 23.20 -13.50 31.45
CA ALA A 718 23.03 -14.87 31.93
C ALA A 718 24.29 -15.73 31.78
N SER A 719 24.99 -15.64 30.64
CA SER A 719 26.24 -16.37 30.38
C SER A 719 27.44 -15.84 31.17
N SER A 720 27.32 -14.66 31.78
CA SER A 720 28.39 -14.07 32.60
C SER A 720 28.29 -14.46 34.08
N CYS A 721 27.12 -14.95 34.49
CA CYS A 721 26.86 -15.50 35.82
C CYS A 721 27.29 -16.97 35.92
N SER A 722 27.42 -17.50 37.14
CA SER A 722 27.65 -18.94 37.31
C SER A 722 26.37 -19.73 36.95
N PRO A 723 26.49 -20.98 36.46
CA PRO A 723 25.35 -21.88 36.20
C PRO A 723 24.39 -22.06 37.39
N PHE A 724 24.87 -21.90 38.61
CA PHE A 724 24.05 -21.98 39.83
C PHE A 724 23.33 -20.65 40.12
N LEU A 725 23.99 -19.52 39.87
CA LEU A 725 23.42 -18.20 40.10
C LEU A 725 22.36 -17.86 39.06
N VAL A 726 22.60 -18.17 37.78
CA VAL A 726 21.65 -17.87 36.69
C VAL A 726 20.30 -18.56 36.89
N GLN A 727 20.28 -19.73 37.53
CA GLN A 727 19.04 -20.42 37.90
C GLN A 727 18.21 -19.66 38.94
N LYS A 728 18.77 -18.66 39.63
CA LYS A 728 18.06 -17.81 40.60
C LYS A 728 17.63 -16.46 39.99
N ILE A 729 18.03 -16.16 38.74
CA ILE A 729 17.74 -14.90 38.06
C ILE A 729 16.47 -15.04 37.22
N TYR A 730 15.58 -14.06 37.34
CA TYR A 730 14.39 -13.91 36.51
C TYR A 730 14.58 -12.72 35.55
N PHE A 731 14.22 -12.90 34.29
CA PHE A 731 14.30 -11.85 33.27
C PHE A 731 12.88 -11.40 32.88
N LEU A 732 12.69 -10.11 32.66
CA LEU A 732 11.43 -9.57 32.12
C LEU A 732 11.53 -9.43 30.59
N GLY A 733 10.53 -9.90 29.82
CA GLY A 733 10.61 -9.86 28.34
C GLY A 733 9.27 -9.95 27.58
N TYR A 734 9.26 -9.47 26.34
CA TYR A 734 8.05 -9.23 25.53
C TYR A 734 7.36 -10.49 24.96
N SER A 735 6.06 -10.64 25.19
CA SER A 735 5.24 -11.86 25.00
C SER A 735 5.15 -12.46 23.57
N LYS A 736 5.46 -11.71 22.49
CA LYS A 736 5.38 -12.26 21.10
C LYS A 736 6.51 -13.22 20.72
N TYR A 737 7.69 -13.13 21.35
CA TYR A 737 8.81 -14.05 21.07
C TYR A 737 8.53 -15.48 21.57
N PHE A 738 7.52 -15.64 22.43
CA PHE A 738 7.16 -16.87 23.13
C PHE A 738 6.37 -17.88 22.26
N LYS A 739 5.93 -17.48 21.05
CA LYS A 739 5.15 -18.34 20.14
C LYS A 739 6.00 -19.12 19.13
N HIS A 740 7.31 -18.89 19.08
CA HIS A 740 8.20 -19.56 18.12
C HIS A 740 8.72 -20.91 18.69
N PRO A 741 8.53 -22.07 18.01
CA PRO A 741 8.89 -23.38 18.53
C PRO A 741 10.36 -23.53 18.95
N LEU A 742 11.28 -22.92 18.19
CA LEU A 742 12.73 -22.97 18.45
C LEU A 742 13.19 -22.15 19.67
N LEU A 743 12.42 -21.16 20.10
CA LEU A 743 12.79 -20.27 21.22
C LEU A 743 12.21 -20.73 22.57
N ARG A 744 11.28 -21.68 22.54
CA ARG A 744 10.59 -22.23 23.73
C ARG A 744 11.53 -22.84 24.80
N PRO A 745 12.65 -23.52 24.45
CA PRO A 745 13.62 -24.00 25.45
C PRO A 745 14.33 -22.86 26.20
N PHE A 746 14.59 -21.74 25.52
CA PHE A 746 15.27 -20.57 26.11
C PHE A 746 14.37 -19.80 27.09
N VAL A 747 13.04 -19.85 26.91
CA VAL A 747 12.07 -19.26 27.85
C VAL A 747 12.16 -19.93 29.24
N LYS A 748 12.30 -21.26 29.27
CA LYS A 748 12.45 -22.01 30.52
C LYS A 748 13.82 -21.79 31.16
N LEU A 749 14.85 -21.59 30.35
CA LEU A 749 16.23 -21.33 30.80
C LEU A 749 16.37 -19.97 31.49
N PHE A 750 15.87 -18.90 30.86
CA PHE A 750 16.02 -17.54 31.37
C PHE A 750 14.91 -17.13 32.34
N ARG A 751 14.04 -18.07 32.78
CA ARG A 751 12.89 -17.79 33.66
C ARG A 751 12.18 -16.49 33.26
N LEU A 752 11.90 -16.37 31.96
CA LEU A 752 11.36 -15.16 31.36
C LEU A 752 9.90 -14.99 31.78
N ILE A 753 9.60 -13.90 32.47
CA ILE A 753 8.22 -13.55 32.86
C ILE A 753 7.49 -13.10 31.60
N SER A 754 6.45 -13.84 31.20
CA SER A 754 5.68 -13.59 29.98
C SER A 754 4.48 -12.67 30.24
N ILE A 755 4.74 -11.47 30.75
CA ILE A 755 3.73 -10.43 30.90
C ILE A 755 4.16 -9.31 29.97
N ASP A 756 3.23 -8.79 29.15
CA ASP A 756 3.55 -7.69 28.24
C ASP A 756 3.65 -6.41 29.08
N PRO A 757 4.87 -5.87 29.30
CA PRO A 757 5.06 -4.76 30.22
C PRO A 757 4.42 -3.47 29.73
N VAL A 758 3.99 -3.42 28.46
CA VAL A 758 3.29 -2.27 27.88
C VAL A 758 1.77 -2.39 28.02
N LEU A 759 1.22 -3.62 28.01
CA LEU A 759 -0.24 -3.85 28.09
C LEU A 759 -0.73 -4.19 29.51
N GLN A 760 0.16 -4.70 30.38
CA GLN A 760 -0.13 -5.23 31.72
C GLN A 760 0.96 -4.80 32.71
N LEU A 761 1.11 -3.49 32.87
CA LEU A 761 2.21 -2.88 33.60
C LEU A 761 2.09 -3.09 35.12
N ILE A 762 0.88 -3.02 35.68
CA ILE A 762 0.64 -3.30 37.10
C ILE A 762 1.00 -4.76 37.41
N GLU A 763 0.53 -5.71 36.60
CA GLU A 763 0.81 -7.13 36.77
C GLU A 763 2.31 -7.44 36.59
N SER A 764 2.98 -6.74 35.67
CA SER A 764 4.43 -6.83 35.49
C SER A 764 5.19 -6.34 36.73
N MET A 765 4.74 -5.25 37.35
CA MET A 765 5.33 -4.71 38.57
C MET A 765 5.05 -5.60 39.79
N GLN A 766 3.84 -6.15 39.90
CA GLN A 766 3.47 -7.14 40.92
C GLN A 766 4.26 -8.45 40.76
N ALA A 767 4.52 -8.89 39.53
CA ALA A 767 5.38 -10.01 39.22
C ALA A 767 6.82 -9.77 39.70
N CYS A 768 7.37 -8.58 39.44
CA CYS A 768 8.69 -8.18 39.92
C CYS A 768 8.74 -8.17 41.46
N SER A 769 7.72 -7.58 42.11
CA SER A 769 7.57 -7.58 43.57
C SER A 769 7.51 -9.01 44.14
N TYR A 770 6.72 -9.89 43.53
CA TYR A 770 6.60 -11.29 43.95
C TYR A 770 7.95 -12.03 43.93
N ILE A 771 8.75 -11.83 42.87
CA ILE A 771 10.07 -12.43 42.72
C ILE A 771 11.03 -11.94 43.81
N LEU A 772 11.08 -10.63 44.02
CA LEU A 772 11.95 -10.00 44.99
C LEU A 772 11.57 -10.36 46.43
N LYS A 773 10.28 -10.37 46.78
CA LYS A 773 9.78 -10.81 48.11
C LYS A 773 10.08 -12.28 48.43
N ASN A 774 10.33 -13.11 47.42
CA ASN A 774 10.72 -14.52 47.57
C ASN A 774 12.24 -14.74 47.48
N SER A 775 13.03 -13.70 47.79
CA SER A 775 14.50 -13.70 47.84
C SER A 775 15.16 -14.15 46.53
N LYS A 776 14.53 -13.85 45.39
CA LYS A 776 15.08 -14.13 44.04
C LYS A 776 15.73 -12.89 43.45
N ILE A 777 16.47 -13.09 42.37
CA ILE A 777 17.21 -12.03 41.67
C ILE A 777 16.41 -11.63 40.44
N LEU A 778 16.23 -10.32 40.24
CA LEU A 778 15.52 -9.77 39.08
C LEU A 778 16.51 -9.10 38.14
N CYS A 779 16.55 -9.49 36.88
CA CYS A 779 17.24 -8.75 35.83
C CYS A 779 16.26 -7.84 35.10
N LEU A 780 16.40 -6.54 35.33
CA LEU A 780 15.51 -5.51 34.79
C LEU A 780 16.31 -4.54 33.91
N PHE A 781 15.90 -4.41 32.65
CA PHE A 781 16.44 -3.42 31.72
C PHE A 781 15.67 -2.10 31.91
N PRO A 782 16.21 -1.11 32.65
CA PRO A 782 15.46 0.06 33.09
C PRO A 782 15.15 1.05 31.96
N GLU A 783 15.81 0.93 30.80
CA GLU A 783 15.57 1.75 29.61
C GLU A 783 14.21 1.45 28.96
N GLY A 784 13.61 0.29 29.23
CA GLY A 784 12.30 -0.15 28.69
C GLY A 784 12.32 -0.52 27.20
N ALA A 785 13.21 0.07 26.40
CA ALA A 785 13.44 -0.24 24.99
C ALA A 785 14.93 -0.42 24.70
N ARG A 786 15.24 -1.09 23.58
CA ARG A 786 16.63 -1.21 23.11
C ARG A 786 17.13 0.10 22.54
N SER A 787 18.36 0.45 22.87
CA SER A 787 19.04 1.67 22.44
C SER A 787 19.04 1.84 20.89
N PRO A 788 18.68 3.03 20.38
CA PRO A 788 18.74 3.41 18.96
C PRO A 788 20.16 3.53 18.42
N ASP A 789 21.13 3.84 19.26
CA ASP A 789 22.46 4.26 18.83
C ASP A 789 23.58 3.59 19.63
N GLY A 790 23.22 2.68 20.54
CA GLY A 790 24.15 1.99 21.44
C GLY A 790 24.54 2.83 22.67
N LYS A 791 23.99 4.04 22.83
CA LYS A 791 24.18 4.87 24.03
C LYS A 791 23.16 4.51 25.11
N ILE A 792 23.54 4.73 26.37
CA ILE A 792 22.68 4.52 27.54
C ILE A 792 21.52 5.51 27.50
N GLN A 793 20.29 5.01 27.39
CA GLN A 793 19.08 5.81 27.34
C GLN A 793 18.65 6.29 28.74
N SER A 794 17.58 7.09 28.82
CA SER A 794 16.96 7.45 30.10
C SER A 794 16.34 6.22 30.76
N PHE A 795 16.45 6.14 32.09
CA PHE A 795 15.83 5.07 32.86
C PHE A 795 14.39 5.43 33.21
N LYS A 796 13.51 4.44 33.20
CA LYS A 796 12.09 4.61 33.54
C LYS A 796 11.87 4.50 35.04
N LYS A 797 10.87 5.24 35.56
CA LYS A 797 10.51 5.30 37.00
C LYS A 797 10.24 3.95 37.66
N GLY A 798 9.87 2.93 36.88
CA GLY A 798 9.58 1.58 37.38
C GLY A 798 10.69 0.97 38.24
N ILE A 799 11.97 1.17 37.89
CA ILE A 799 13.07 0.68 38.74
C ILE A 799 13.13 1.42 40.09
N GLY A 800 12.89 2.74 40.09
CA GLY A 800 12.84 3.56 41.30
C GLY A 800 11.71 3.15 42.24
N ILE A 801 10.54 2.83 41.69
CA ILE A 801 9.39 2.30 42.46
C ILE A 801 9.78 1.00 43.16
N LEU A 802 10.37 0.03 42.44
CA LEU A 802 10.76 -1.25 43.04
C LEU A 802 11.82 -1.08 44.14
N VAL A 803 12.81 -0.22 43.92
CA VAL A 803 13.89 0.02 44.90
C VAL A 803 13.36 0.68 46.16
N LYS A 804 12.55 1.75 46.02
CA LYS A 804 12.00 2.49 47.17
C LYS A 804 10.98 1.68 47.95
N GLU A 805 10.02 1.04 47.27
CA GLU A 805 8.93 0.35 47.97
C GLU A 805 9.30 -1.04 48.51
N LEU A 806 10.32 -1.70 47.95
CA LEU A 806 10.74 -3.03 48.41
C LEU A 806 12.05 -3.01 49.20
N GLY A 807 12.73 -1.85 49.28
CA GLY A 807 14.02 -1.73 49.96
C GLY A 807 15.10 -2.65 49.38
N VAL A 808 15.05 -2.91 48.07
CA VAL A 808 15.94 -3.87 47.41
C VAL A 808 17.15 -3.19 46.80
N ASP A 809 18.32 -3.76 47.06
CA ASP A 809 19.58 -3.26 46.54
C ASP A 809 19.70 -3.49 45.02
N VAL A 810 20.51 -2.64 44.36
CA VAL A 810 20.70 -2.67 42.92
C VAL A 810 22.17 -2.91 42.57
N LEU A 811 22.42 -3.76 41.58
CA LEU A 811 23.75 -3.99 41.02
C LEU A 811 23.77 -3.51 39.56
N PRO A 812 24.44 -2.38 39.26
CA PRO A 812 24.54 -1.85 37.91
C PRO A 812 25.47 -2.72 37.04
N VAL A 813 25.08 -2.96 35.79
CA VAL A 813 25.78 -3.87 34.87
C VAL A 813 26.01 -3.21 33.51
N TYR A 814 27.25 -2.87 33.17
CA TYR A 814 27.53 -2.25 31.88
C TYR A 814 27.90 -3.30 30.83
N ILE A 815 27.27 -3.22 29.65
CA ILE A 815 27.45 -4.13 28.52
C ILE A 815 27.90 -3.31 27.29
N LYS A 816 29.07 -3.66 26.75
CA LYS A 816 29.69 -3.04 25.57
C LYS A 816 29.89 -4.06 24.46
N GLY A 817 29.71 -3.64 23.21
CA GLY A 817 29.94 -4.48 22.02
C GLY A 817 28.73 -5.28 21.54
N THR A 818 27.64 -5.35 22.31
CA THR A 818 26.44 -6.10 21.91
C THR A 818 25.62 -5.37 20.84
N TYR A 819 25.67 -4.04 20.80
CA TYR A 819 25.05 -3.24 19.72
C TYR A 819 25.71 -3.57 18.37
N GLU A 820 27.04 -3.60 18.33
CA GLU A 820 27.80 -3.91 17.13
C GLU A 820 27.64 -5.38 16.72
N ALA A 821 27.45 -6.28 17.68
CA ALA A 821 27.20 -7.70 17.45
C ALA A 821 25.80 -7.96 16.88
N TRP A 822 24.74 -7.42 17.50
CA TRP A 822 23.35 -7.65 17.10
C TRP A 822 22.37 -6.55 17.53
N SER A 823 22.59 -5.32 17.04
CA SER A 823 21.65 -4.20 17.26
C SER A 823 20.23 -4.49 16.78
N ARG A 824 19.29 -3.67 17.24
CA ARG A 824 17.88 -3.73 16.85
C ARG A 824 17.59 -3.56 15.35
N TYR A 825 18.58 -3.15 14.56
CA TYR A 825 18.47 -2.94 13.11
C TYR A 825 19.00 -4.11 12.28
N ARG A 826 19.66 -5.09 12.91
CA ARG A 826 20.35 -6.18 12.21
C ARG A 826 19.56 -7.48 12.33
N LEU A 827 19.39 -8.16 11.19
CA LEU A 827 18.61 -9.40 11.11
C LEU A 827 19.29 -10.60 11.79
N PHE A 828 20.62 -10.69 11.71
CA PHE A 828 21.40 -11.81 12.28
C PHE A 828 22.59 -11.30 13.10
N PRO A 829 22.99 -11.99 14.18
CA PRO A 829 24.17 -11.64 14.96
C PRO A 829 25.44 -11.85 14.13
N ARG A 830 26.47 -11.06 14.40
CA ARG A 830 27.83 -11.30 13.89
C ARG A 830 28.83 -11.49 15.04
N PRO A 831 29.96 -12.19 14.81
CA PRO A 831 31.06 -12.21 15.76
C PRO A 831 31.55 -10.79 16.04
N TYR A 832 31.63 -10.44 17.32
CA TYR A 832 32.16 -9.17 17.78
C TYR A 832 32.62 -9.31 19.23
N ARG A 833 33.65 -8.57 19.64
CA ARG A 833 34.15 -8.60 21.03
C ARG A 833 33.14 -7.94 21.95
N VAL A 834 32.59 -8.71 22.89
CA VAL A 834 31.65 -8.23 23.90
C VAL A 834 32.34 -8.17 25.26
N LYS A 835 32.10 -7.09 26.00
CA LYS A 835 32.58 -6.91 27.37
C LYS A 835 31.41 -6.58 28.29
N ILE A 836 31.37 -7.22 29.46
CA ILE A 836 30.39 -6.95 30.51
C ILE A 836 31.11 -6.70 31.82
N VAL A 837 30.66 -5.67 32.54
CA VAL A 837 31.25 -5.20 33.79
C VAL A 837 30.17 -5.13 34.86
N PHE A 838 30.35 -5.91 35.92
CA PHE A 838 29.50 -5.88 37.10
C PHE A 838 30.03 -4.84 38.09
N GLY A 839 29.26 -3.77 38.32
CA GLY A 839 29.59 -2.73 39.29
C GLY A 839 29.50 -3.21 40.74
N LYS A 840 29.77 -2.31 41.69
CA LYS A 840 29.52 -2.58 43.12
C LYS A 840 28.02 -2.50 43.40
N LYS A 841 27.56 -3.35 44.32
CA LYS A 841 26.19 -3.34 44.82
C LYS A 841 25.91 -2.00 45.52
N ILE A 842 24.82 -1.34 45.14
CA ILE A 842 24.37 -0.07 45.71
C ILE A 842 23.20 -0.39 46.64
N SER A 843 23.28 0.09 47.88
CA SER A 843 22.19 -0.12 48.85
C SER A 843 20.97 0.70 48.47
N ALA A 844 19.76 0.16 48.66
CA ALA A 844 18.53 0.95 48.53
C ALA A 844 18.56 2.22 49.40
N TYR A 845 19.16 2.15 50.59
CA TYR A 845 19.30 3.28 51.50
C TYR A 845 20.17 4.41 50.92
N GLU A 846 21.20 4.08 50.13
CA GLU A 846 22.07 5.08 49.49
C GLU A 846 21.36 5.85 48.36
N LEU A 847 20.33 5.23 47.76
CA LEU A 847 19.58 5.81 46.65
C LEU A 847 18.39 6.67 47.10
N ILE A 848 17.89 6.44 48.32
CA ILE A 848 16.70 7.09 48.88
C ILE A 848 17.12 8.31 49.71
N GLU A 849 16.81 9.52 49.24
CA GLU A 849 16.98 10.77 50.02
C GLU A 849 15.78 11.02 50.95
N LYS A 850 16.04 11.62 52.13
CA LYS A 850 15.04 11.72 53.22
C LYS A 850 14.02 12.87 53.10
N ASP A 851 14.21 13.83 52.19
CA ASP A 851 13.45 15.10 52.21
C ASP A 851 12.74 15.48 50.88
N LEU A 852 12.30 14.52 50.06
CA LEU A 852 11.64 14.79 48.77
C LEU A 852 10.26 14.12 48.64
N GLU A 853 9.36 14.72 47.83
CA GLU A 853 8.06 14.13 47.53
C GLU A 853 8.19 12.76 46.84
N THR A 854 7.34 11.80 47.24
CA THR A 854 7.47 10.38 46.88
C THR A 854 7.49 10.10 45.37
N GLN A 855 6.84 10.93 44.55
CA GLN A 855 6.79 10.74 43.09
C GLN A 855 8.04 11.24 42.37
N GLU A 856 8.63 12.35 42.82
CA GLU A 856 9.89 12.87 42.28
C GLU A 856 11.06 11.95 42.64
N LEU A 857 11.00 11.35 43.84
CA LEU A 857 11.99 10.40 44.34
C LEU A 857 12.18 9.18 43.42
N TYR A 858 11.13 8.64 42.80
CA TYR A 858 11.27 7.48 41.88
C TYR A 858 12.10 7.80 40.65
N GLN A 859 11.91 8.99 40.06
CA GLN A 859 12.64 9.43 38.89
C GLN A 859 14.10 9.71 39.26
N ILE A 860 14.35 10.34 40.41
CA ILE A 860 15.69 10.62 40.92
C ILE A 860 16.47 9.32 41.16
N ILE A 861 15.85 8.30 41.74
CA ILE A 861 16.50 6.98 41.91
C ILE A 861 16.88 6.39 40.54
N ALA A 862 15.98 6.46 39.55
CA ALA A 862 16.25 5.96 38.20
C ALA A 862 17.41 6.72 37.52
N GLU A 863 17.47 8.04 37.68
CA GLU A 863 18.53 8.89 37.13
C GLU A 863 19.89 8.66 37.83
N LYS A 864 19.92 8.59 39.16
CA LYS A 864 21.13 8.23 39.92
C LYS A 864 21.70 6.88 39.47
N LEU A 865 20.84 5.88 39.25
CA LEU A 865 21.25 4.58 38.75
C LEU A 865 21.81 4.66 37.32
N ARG A 866 21.21 5.49 36.47
CA ARG A 866 21.72 5.75 35.12
C ARG A 866 23.10 6.39 35.17
N ASP A 867 23.31 7.39 36.01
CA ASP A 867 24.60 8.09 36.14
C ASP A 867 25.69 7.15 36.65
N LYS A 868 25.35 6.27 37.61
CA LYS A 868 26.26 5.20 38.05
C LYS A 868 26.62 4.25 36.91
N LEU A 869 25.68 3.95 36.01
CA LEU A 869 25.95 3.11 34.85
C LEU A 869 26.82 3.84 33.80
N ILE A 870 26.65 5.15 33.64
CA ILE A 870 27.51 5.99 32.79
C ILE A 870 28.94 6.02 33.35
N GLN A 871 29.11 6.24 34.66
CA GLN A 871 30.43 6.19 35.32
C GLN A 871 31.12 4.83 35.12
N LEU A 872 30.35 3.73 35.15
CA LEU A 872 30.89 2.41 34.82
C LEU A 872 31.30 2.29 33.35
N SER A 873 30.62 2.98 32.43
CA SER A 873 30.96 2.95 31.01
C SER A 873 32.24 3.70 30.66
N GLU A 874 32.58 4.76 31.41
CA GLU A 874 33.79 5.54 31.21
C GLU A 874 35.07 4.75 31.58
N ASN A 875 34.92 3.75 32.46
CA ASN A 875 36.00 2.89 32.92
C ASN A 875 36.23 1.64 32.04
N VAL A 876 35.59 1.56 30.85
CA VAL A 876 35.46 0.34 30.02
C VAL A 876 35.68 0.62 28.53
#